data_AF-K9E1F3-F1
#
_entry.id   AF-K9E1F3-F1
#
_cell.length_a   1.000
_cell.length_b   1.000
_cell.length_c   1.000
_cell.angle_alpha   90.00
_cell.angle_beta   90.00
_cell.angle_gamma   90.00
#
_symmetry.space_group_name_H-M   'P 1'
#
loop_
_entity.id
_entity.type
_entity.pdbx_description
1 polymer ?
#
loop_
_entity_poly.entity_id
_entity_poly.type
_entity_poly.pdbx_seq_one_letter_code
_entity_poly.pdbx_strand_id
1 'polypeptide(L)'
;MKKILFCAGLLALVASCAENELDSISGQKGATKGISFEGALVEAPTTRGDLAYDEVSGIHNFFWYAEKDQISIWSTNTKDATNSNSTTAWNVAKVVKYKATQSKANGVFTAIQDDNILDFQYEPGTYDWADPANEQYKSQFIATYPSTVTLAAADKYEFSNLPTLNNQDQLTLDGQDVTKKIMMISHTTAVKENSYDAVGEKIDLNFIRPFTAVVFRTSGIDEEYANIFGKLKSITLTAKGYDANNNGSTTDPNDIAPSYIDYGSDAHYLYNSEKPEESKLVQADGSAITDMASDITGADQEIELKLNGGTGLEFMDGNLAYMAINKIDRKAFKDAGVKETMLMKFSFENIDLPKTVETDANWPSTMNNKFIGGVPTTLDINSFPYLVTNTAGARTLIVNQGVFSQIFNAAKDKVKWNDGAEQEYVLTEFTNIISKVELTTEELATLKGFTAATSIKLAENATIPANTFKNLTALTTINLPKATTIAKDAFDAATSLVNVSMPSYKFADETINPQILKQASLVTLDMSGVDQMSAAFPAKGLSLSGYKQLKTIKVKDGLLVGASSFNDCSALATINGAIEFREDGAAAFKDCKALTEINIKNTVIPADAFSGCILLKKVLKDGQQVLPTSIGSQAFMNCTALEEMNLTLATTIGEEAFKGCAALYGVADAAEDGKKIMYVGATTIPLGVFENCTALEYVHFMEATSFDEDIFKGCTGGSNLKEIKFKKAFTIASSVSSNATFGSNTQVVKLFINPAQSVKTFNNNTLKLNATNITFLSITKE
;
A
#
# COMPACT_ATOMS: atom_id res chain seq x y z
N MET A 1 22.06 -13.58 32.74
CA MET A 1 22.12 -14.57 31.63
C MET A 1 20.78 -14.79 30.94
N LYS A 2 19.67 -15.16 31.61
CA LYS A 2 18.36 -15.33 30.93
C LYS A 2 17.80 -14.05 30.27
N LYS A 3 18.00 -12.87 30.87
CA LYS A 3 17.65 -11.57 30.24
C LYS A 3 18.59 -11.15 29.10
N ILE A 4 19.85 -11.61 29.13
CA ILE A 4 20.83 -11.37 28.05
C ILE A 4 20.55 -12.30 26.86
N LEU A 5 20.13 -13.55 27.11
CA LEU A 5 19.64 -14.47 26.07
C LEU A 5 18.34 -13.98 25.43
N PHE A 6 17.44 -13.36 26.19
CA PHE A 6 16.19 -12.81 25.65
C PHE A 6 16.45 -11.59 24.75
N CYS A 7 17.35 -10.67 25.15
CA CYS A 7 17.74 -9.54 24.31
C CYS A 7 18.61 -9.95 23.10
N ALA A 8 19.45 -10.98 23.22
CA ALA A 8 20.19 -11.55 22.10
C ALA A 8 19.25 -12.27 21.10
N GLY A 9 18.17 -12.89 21.57
CA GLY A 9 17.11 -13.46 20.74
C GLY A 9 16.29 -12.41 19.99
N LEU A 10 16.00 -11.27 20.62
CA LEU A 10 15.33 -10.13 19.98
C LEU A 10 16.24 -9.41 18.96
N LEU A 11 17.53 -9.25 19.24
CA LEU A 11 18.49 -8.66 18.28
C LEU A 11 18.76 -9.57 17.07
N ALA A 12 18.72 -10.90 17.24
CA ALA A 12 18.79 -11.85 16.13
C ALA A 12 17.53 -11.82 15.25
N LEU A 13 16.36 -11.57 15.84
CA LEU A 13 15.08 -11.48 15.12
C LEU A 13 14.93 -10.16 14.34
N VAL A 14 15.50 -9.06 14.85
CA VAL A 14 15.49 -7.76 14.17
C VAL A 14 16.57 -7.68 13.09
N ALA A 15 17.69 -8.41 13.22
CA ALA A 15 18.71 -8.53 12.18
C ALA A 15 18.33 -9.49 11.04
N SER A 16 17.38 -10.42 11.26
CA SER A 16 16.85 -11.31 10.21
C SER A 16 15.66 -10.72 9.44
N CYS A 17 15.22 -9.50 9.80
CA CYS A 17 14.17 -8.75 9.09
C CYS A 17 14.76 -7.59 8.28
N ALA A 18 15.98 -7.76 7.75
CA ALA A 18 16.43 -6.98 6.61
C ALA A 18 15.81 -7.61 5.35
N GLU A 19 15.01 -6.81 4.65
CA GLU A 19 14.44 -7.08 3.34
C GLU A 19 15.48 -7.76 2.42
N ASN A 20 15.22 -9.01 2.00
CA ASN A 20 15.61 -9.64 0.70
C ASN A 20 15.80 -11.16 0.67
N GLU A 21 15.60 -11.94 1.74
CA GLU A 21 15.74 -13.42 1.64
C GLU A 21 14.57 -14.23 2.21
N LEU A 22 13.39 -14.06 1.61
CA LEU A 22 12.24 -14.97 1.80
C LEU A 22 11.64 -15.51 0.48
N ASP A 23 12.29 -15.24 -0.66
CA ASP A 23 11.87 -15.74 -1.98
C ASP A 23 12.29 -17.19 -2.28
N SER A 24 12.92 -17.88 -1.33
CA SER A 24 13.26 -19.30 -1.49
C SER A 24 13.15 -20.05 -0.18
N ILE A 25 11.99 -20.66 0.08
CA ILE A 25 11.83 -22.05 0.55
C ILE A 25 10.37 -22.26 0.95
N SER A 26 9.79 -23.33 0.40
CA SER A 26 8.38 -23.78 0.46
C SER A 26 7.40 -23.02 -0.45
N GLY A 27 7.46 -23.35 -1.74
CA GLY A 27 6.28 -23.46 -2.60
C GLY A 27 5.24 -22.34 -2.53
N GLN A 28 5.66 -21.08 -2.55
CA GLN A 28 4.75 -20.00 -2.92
C GLN A 28 4.33 -20.25 -4.37
N LYS A 29 3.12 -20.77 -4.59
CA LYS A 29 2.34 -20.30 -5.73
C LYS A 29 2.31 -18.79 -5.55
N GLY A 30 3.13 -18.07 -6.32
CA GLY A 30 3.22 -16.62 -6.22
C GLY A 30 1.82 -16.04 -6.13
N ALA A 31 1.59 -15.18 -5.14
CA ALA A 31 0.29 -14.55 -4.90
C ALA A 31 -0.24 -14.06 -6.25
N THR A 32 -1.29 -14.70 -6.75
CA THR A 32 -1.80 -14.42 -8.08
C THR A 32 -2.33 -12.99 -8.07
N LYS A 33 -1.67 -12.09 -8.81
CA LYS A 33 -2.12 -10.72 -9.03
C LYS A 33 -3.34 -10.76 -9.96
N GLY A 34 -4.53 -10.40 -9.48
CA GLY A 34 -5.73 -10.34 -10.31
C GLY A 34 -7.07 -10.45 -9.57
N ILE A 35 -8.15 -10.43 -10.34
CA ILE A 35 -9.50 -10.67 -9.84
C ILE A 35 -9.89 -12.11 -10.13
N SER A 36 -10.19 -12.92 -9.10
CA SER A 36 -10.68 -14.29 -9.27
C SER A 36 -12.20 -14.34 -9.24
N PHE A 37 -12.76 -15.19 -10.09
CA PHE A 37 -14.15 -15.57 -10.10
C PHE A 37 -14.29 -16.98 -9.53
N GLU A 38 -15.26 -17.18 -8.65
CA GLU A 38 -15.68 -18.52 -8.23
C GLU A 38 -17.21 -18.56 -8.23
N GLY A 39 -17.80 -19.64 -8.73
CA GLY A 39 -19.21 -19.90 -8.49
C GLY A 39 -19.33 -21.12 -7.59
N ALA A 40 -20.26 -21.09 -6.66
CA ALA A 40 -20.50 -22.19 -5.74
C ALA A 40 -21.98 -22.61 -5.80
N LEU A 41 -22.19 -23.90 -6.06
CA LEU A 41 -23.44 -24.60 -5.77
C LEU A 41 -23.14 -25.50 -4.56
N VAL A 42 -23.79 -25.24 -3.42
CA VAL A 42 -23.47 -25.94 -2.17
C VAL A 42 -24.64 -26.87 -1.83
N GLU A 43 -24.55 -28.11 -2.31
CA GLU A 43 -25.53 -29.17 -2.01
C GLU A 43 -25.13 -30.03 -0.79
N ALA A 44 -23.90 -29.86 -0.27
CA ALA A 44 -23.40 -30.54 0.93
C ALA A 44 -23.50 -29.64 2.17
N PRO A 45 -23.68 -30.20 3.39
CA PRO A 45 -23.89 -29.43 4.61
C PRO A 45 -22.70 -28.52 4.89
N THR A 46 -22.91 -27.22 4.72
CA THR A 46 -22.07 -26.19 5.33
C THR A 46 -22.97 -25.07 5.79
N THR A 47 -22.92 -24.81 7.08
CA THR A 47 -24.01 -24.12 7.76
C THR A 47 -23.57 -22.77 8.32
N ARG A 48 -24.18 -21.69 7.81
CA ARG A 48 -24.06 -20.24 8.13
C ARG A 48 -22.66 -19.59 8.32
N GLY A 49 -22.51 -18.33 7.89
CA GLY A 49 -21.67 -17.32 8.60
C GLY A 49 -20.18 -17.29 8.26
N ASP A 50 -19.78 -16.30 7.47
CA ASP A 50 -18.45 -15.98 6.95
C ASP A 50 -17.70 -17.08 6.18
N LEU A 51 -17.31 -16.77 4.95
CA LEU A 51 -16.53 -17.65 4.07
C LEU A 51 -15.07 -17.67 4.51
N ALA A 52 -14.77 -18.38 5.59
CA ALA A 52 -13.38 -18.63 6.00
C ALA A 52 -12.72 -19.56 4.98
N TYR A 53 -11.71 -19.06 4.28
CA TYR A 53 -10.93 -19.84 3.32
C TYR A 53 -10.03 -20.82 4.07
N ASP A 54 -10.23 -22.13 3.85
CA ASP A 54 -9.29 -23.14 4.31
C ASP A 54 -8.27 -23.43 3.20
N GLU A 55 -7.03 -22.97 3.41
CA GLU A 55 -5.93 -23.13 2.45
C GLU A 55 -5.55 -24.59 2.18
N VAL A 56 -5.87 -25.50 3.11
CA VAL A 56 -5.50 -26.93 3.01
C VAL A 56 -6.50 -27.68 2.12
N SER A 57 -7.79 -27.43 2.30
CA SER A 57 -8.84 -28.07 1.51
C SER A 57 -9.19 -27.28 0.24
N GLY A 58 -8.83 -25.99 0.17
CA GLY A 58 -9.23 -25.08 -0.89
C GLY A 58 -10.73 -24.79 -0.88
N ILE A 59 -11.39 -25.00 0.26
CA ILE A 59 -12.85 -24.89 0.44
C ILE A 59 -13.11 -23.76 1.43
N HIS A 60 -14.09 -22.91 1.13
CA HIS A 60 -14.60 -21.97 2.12
C HIS A 60 -15.63 -22.67 3.02
N ASN A 61 -15.40 -22.62 4.33
CA ASN A 61 -16.25 -23.27 5.32
C ASN A 61 -17.13 -22.27 6.07
N PHE A 62 -18.34 -22.70 6.43
CA PHE A 62 -19.33 -21.92 7.17
C PHE A 62 -19.48 -22.47 8.62
N PHE A 63 -19.68 -21.62 9.64
CA PHE A 63 -19.86 -21.99 11.05
C PHE A 63 -21.03 -21.29 11.78
N TRP A 64 -21.70 -21.99 12.71
CA TRP A 64 -22.76 -21.42 13.58
C TRP A 64 -22.26 -20.68 14.81
N TYR A 65 -22.95 -19.60 15.21
CA TYR A 65 -22.74 -18.97 16.51
C TYR A 65 -23.52 -19.70 17.60
N ALA A 66 -22.79 -20.44 18.44
CA ALA A 66 -23.37 -21.12 19.60
C ALA A 66 -24.18 -20.14 20.48
N GLU A 67 -25.31 -20.61 20.99
CA GLU A 67 -26.30 -19.94 21.84
C GLU A 67 -27.09 -18.80 21.18
N LYS A 68 -26.59 -18.21 20.08
CA LYS A 68 -27.24 -17.07 19.39
C LYS A 68 -28.12 -17.50 18.23
N ASP A 69 -27.73 -18.55 17.52
CA ASP A 69 -28.46 -18.99 16.33
C ASP A 69 -29.61 -19.91 16.66
N GLN A 70 -30.79 -19.62 16.09
CA GLN A 70 -32.02 -20.36 16.33
C GLN A 70 -32.68 -20.77 15.02
N ILE A 71 -33.12 -22.02 14.95
CA ILE A 71 -33.84 -22.63 13.81
C ILE A 71 -35.28 -22.96 14.24
N SER A 72 -36.18 -23.02 13.26
CA SER A 72 -37.52 -23.58 13.44
C SER A 72 -37.55 -24.98 12.84
N ILE A 73 -38.13 -25.95 13.54
CA ILE A 73 -38.26 -27.33 13.07
C ILE A 73 -39.75 -27.73 13.05
N TRP A 74 -40.13 -28.39 11.96
CA TRP A 74 -41.40 -29.08 11.77
C TRP A 74 -41.13 -30.58 11.69
N SER A 75 -42.11 -31.40 12.06
CA SER A 75 -41.97 -32.86 12.08
C SER A 75 -43.24 -33.62 11.67
N THR A 76 -43.04 -34.86 11.26
CA THR A 76 -44.08 -35.90 11.12
C THR A 76 -43.94 -36.97 12.21
N ASN A 77 -44.98 -37.79 12.41
CA ASN A 77 -44.97 -38.93 13.33
C ASN A 77 -44.60 -38.54 14.78
N THR A 78 -45.35 -37.62 15.38
CA THR A 78 -45.21 -37.19 16.80
C THR A 78 -46.50 -37.38 17.61
N LYS A 79 -46.42 -37.64 18.93
CA LYS A 79 -47.55 -38.17 19.75
C LYS A 79 -48.79 -37.25 19.89
N ASP A 80 -48.64 -35.93 19.83
CA ASP A 80 -49.74 -34.96 20.05
C ASP A 80 -50.29 -34.30 18.77
N ALA A 81 -50.21 -34.97 17.62
CA ALA A 81 -50.79 -34.45 16.37
C ALA A 81 -52.33 -34.55 16.38
N THR A 82 -53.03 -33.64 17.06
CA THR A 82 -54.49 -33.49 16.90
C THR A 82 -54.82 -32.81 15.57
N ASN A 83 -54.79 -33.56 14.47
CA ASN A 83 -56.01 -33.92 13.72
C ASN A 83 -55.68 -34.63 12.40
N SER A 84 -55.97 -35.93 12.42
CA SER A 84 -56.17 -36.89 11.33
C SER A 84 -55.04 -37.90 11.11
N ASN A 85 -55.42 -39.17 11.24
CA ASN A 85 -54.60 -40.38 11.16
C ASN A 85 -54.01 -40.59 9.74
N SER A 86 -53.02 -39.78 9.40
CA SER A 86 -52.16 -39.99 8.25
C SER A 86 -50.72 -40.04 8.79
N THR A 87 -50.06 -41.19 8.64
CA THR A 87 -48.64 -41.43 9.01
C THR A 87 -47.65 -40.56 8.20
N THR A 88 -48.15 -39.62 7.40
CA THR A 88 -47.37 -38.74 6.52
C THR A 88 -47.77 -37.26 6.63
N ALA A 89 -48.71 -36.89 7.51
CA ALA A 89 -49.15 -35.50 7.66
C ALA A 89 -48.21 -34.70 8.61
N TRP A 90 -47.71 -33.56 8.12
CA TRP A 90 -46.84 -32.66 8.88
C TRP A 90 -47.61 -31.84 9.91
N ASN A 91 -47.15 -31.81 11.15
CA ASN A 91 -47.83 -31.05 12.21
C ASN A 91 -47.42 -29.58 12.16
N VAL A 92 -48.15 -28.78 11.38
CA VAL A 92 -47.90 -27.34 11.20
C VAL A 92 -48.23 -26.48 12.44
N ALA A 93 -48.99 -27.01 13.40
CA ALA A 93 -49.35 -26.27 14.61
C ALA A 93 -48.26 -26.33 15.70
N LYS A 94 -47.32 -27.28 15.60
CA LYS A 94 -46.23 -27.50 16.58
C LYS A 94 -44.89 -27.14 15.95
N VAL A 95 -44.58 -25.84 15.86
CA VAL A 95 -43.25 -25.34 15.47
C VAL A 95 -42.37 -25.26 16.71
N VAL A 96 -41.30 -26.06 16.75
CA VAL A 96 -40.36 -26.05 17.88
C VAL A 96 -39.11 -25.24 17.53
N LYS A 97 -38.56 -24.52 18.51
CA LYS A 97 -37.36 -23.70 18.34
C LYS A 97 -36.13 -24.35 18.96
N TYR A 98 -35.07 -24.45 18.17
CA TYR A 98 -33.79 -25.02 18.58
C TYR A 98 -32.70 -23.96 18.45
N LYS A 99 -31.71 -23.96 19.35
CA LYS A 99 -30.53 -23.11 19.28
C LYS A 99 -29.27 -23.90 18.94
N ALA A 100 -28.33 -23.28 18.23
CA ALA A 100 -27.01 -23.86 18.01
C ALA A 100 -26.27 -23.94 19.35
N THR A 101 -25.60 -25.05 19.67
CA THR A 101 -24.86 -25.26 20.93
C THR A 101 -23.36 -25.43 20.72
N GLN A 102 -22.90 -25.68 19.49
CA GLN A 102 -21.49 -25.74 19.14
C GLN A 102 -21.23 -25.06 17.79
N SER A 103 -20.13 -24.31 17.71
CA SER A 103 -19.63 -23.73 16.46
C SER A 103 -18.89 -24.78 15.64
N LYS A 104 -19.62 -25.55 14.82
CA LYS A 104 -19.10 -26.60 13.92
C LYS A 104 -19.74 -26.50 12.53
N ALA A 105 -19.07 -27.03 11.51
CA ALA A 105 -19.45 -26.92 10.10
C ALA A 105 -20.82 -27.52 9.73
N ASN A 106 -21.29 -28.52 10.48
CA ASN A 106 -22.62 -29.13 10.30
C ASN A 106 -23.68 -28.60 11.29
N GLY A 107 -23.28 -27.73 12.23
CA GLY A 107 -24.11 -27.32 13.35
C GLY A 107 -24.42 -28.43 14.35
N VAL A 108 -24.63 -28.03 15.59
CA VAL A 108 -25.23 -28.89 16.62
C VAL A 108 -26.35 -28.09 17.23
N PHE A 109 -27.57 -28.58 17.16
CA PHE A 109 -28.76 -27.87 17.60
C PHE A 109 -29.41 -28.56 18.78
N THR A 110 -30.00 -27.76 19.67
CA THR A 110 -30.65 -28.25 20.90
C THR A 110 -31.90 -27.43 21.19
N ALA A 111 -32.95 -28.11 21.67
CA ALA A 111 -34.18 -27.46 22.09
C ALA A 111 -33.92 -26.36 23.15
N ILE A 112 -34.63 -25.24 23.03
CA ILE A 112 -34.40 -24.07 23.90
C ILE A 112 -35.14 -24.20 25.24
N GLN A 113 -36.23 -24.97 25.30
CA GLN A 113 -37.08 -25.18 26.48
C GLN A 113 -37.66 -26.60 26.48
N ASP A 114 -38.12 -27.10 27.64
CA ASP A 114 -38.69 -28.45 27.82
C ASP A 114 -39.91 -28.72 26.92
N ASP A 115 -40.70 -27.70 26.61
CA ASP A 115 -41.88 -27.78 25.75
C ASP A 115 -41.55 -27.84 24.23
N ASN A 116 -40.29 -27.61 23.86
CA ASN A 116 -39.78 -27.68 22.49
C ASN A 116 -39.17 -29.05 22.14
N ILE A 117 -39.23 -30.03 23.04
CA ILE A 117 -38.75 -31.40 22.83
C ILE A 117 -39.66 -32.13 21.82
N LEU A 118 -39.06 -32.81 20.85
CA LEU A 118 -39.80 -33.49 19.79
C LEU A 118 -40.25 -34.87 20.28
N ASP A 119 -41.54 -35.01 20.59
CA ASP A 119 -42.11 -36.28 21.07
C ASP A 119 -42.36 -37.27 19.92
N PHE A 120 -41.35 -38.08 19.61
CA PHE A 120 -41.43 -39.16 18.62
C PHE A 120 -42.59 -40.11 18.93
N GLN A 121 -43.39 -40.44 17.91
CA GLN A 121 -44.57 -41.30 18.08
C GLN A 121 -44.22 -42.71 18.53
N TYR A 122 -43.11 -43.26 18.06
CA TYR A 122 -42.71 -44.64 18.30
C TYR A 122 -41.49 -44.71 19.23
N GLU A 123 -41.57 -45.59 20.23
CA GLU A 123 -40.49 -45.84 21.18
C GLU A 123 -39.39 -46.73 20.57
N PRO A 124 -38.16 -46.73 21.12
CA PRO A 124 -37.08 -47.63 20.69
C PRO A 124 -37.53 -49.09 20.59
N GLY A 125 -37.11 -49.78 19.53
CA GLY A 125 -37.45 -51.19 19.26
C GLY A 125 -38.88 -51.45 18.75
N THR A 126 -39.70 -50.43 18.47
CA THR A 126 -41.07 -50.62 17.92
C THR A 126 -41.05 -51.20 16.50
N TYR A 127 -40.09 -50.78 15.66
CA TYR A 127 -39.87 -51.30 14.31
C TYR A 127 -38.38 -51.61 14.11
N ASP A 128 -38.07 -52.50 13.16
CA ASP A 128 -36.69 -52.64 12.67
C ASP A 128 -36.37 -51.47 11.75
N TRP A 129 -35.61 -50.50 12.25
CA TRP A 129 -35.27 -49.27 11.54
C TRP A 129 -34.28 -49.48 10.39
N ALA A 130 -33.64 -50.65 10.31
CA ALA A 130 -32.77 -51.03 9.21
C ALA A 130 -33.54 -51.60 8.00
N ASP A 131 -34.81 -51.97 8.17
CA ASP A 131 -35.67 -52.44 7.08
C ASP A 131 -36.24 -51.25 6.28
N PRO A 132 -35.95 -51.13 4.96
CA PRO A 132 -36.48 -50.05 4.11
C PRO A 132 -38.01 -49.97 4.04
N ALA A 133 -38.73 -51.06 4.31
CA ALA A 133 -40.20 -51.06 4.33
C ALA A 133 -40.78 -50.23 5.49
N ASN A 134 -39.97 -49.97 6.53
CA ASN A 134 -40.36 -49.21 7.72
C ASN A 134 -39.99 -47.72 7.65
N GLU A 135 -39.42 -47.24 6.54
CA GLU A 135 -38.97 -45.84 6.37
C GLU A 135 -40.11 -44.83 6.59
N GLN A 136 -41.33 -45.19 6.20
CA GLN A 136 -42.54 -44.38 6.40
C GLN A 136 -42.90 -44.14 7.87
N TYR A 137 -42.40 -44.97 8.79
CA TYR A 137 -42.65 -44.84 10.23
C TYR A 137 -41.57 -44.02 10.95
N LYS A 138 -40.47 -43.66 10.27
CA LYS A 138 -39.48 -42.72 10.81
C LYS A 138 -40.08 -41.31 10.83
N SER A 139 -39.68 -40.51 11.81
CA SER A 139 -40.07 -39.11 11.83
C SER A 139 -39.26 -38.36 10.78
N GLN A 140 -39.94 -37.60 9.93
CA GLN A 140 -39.31 -36.68 9.00
C GLN A 140 -39.28 -35.30 9.63
N PHE A 141 -38.21 -34.56 9.41
CA PHE A 141 -38.00 -33.22 9.93
C PHE A 141 -37.65 -32.28 8.80
N ILE A 142 -38.30 -31.13 8.79
CA ILE A 142 -37.92 -29.98 8.00
C ILE A 142 -37.46 -28.93 8.98
N ALA A 143 -36.25 -28.39 8.80
CA ALA A 143 -35.77 -27.27 9.58
C ALA A 143 -35.47 -26.09 8.67
N THR A 144 -35.80 -24.87 9.12
CA THR A 144 -35.50 -23.65 8.37
C THR A 144 -34.83 -22.60 9.24
N TYR A 145 -34.10 -21.73 8.57
CA TYR A 145 -33.38 -20.62 9.18
C TYR A 145 -33.29 -19.44 8.22
N PRO A 146 -33.60 -18.19 8.62
CA PRO A 146 -34.39 -17.79 9.80
C PRO A 146 -35.92 -17.89 9.56
N SER A 147 -36.32 -18.24 8.33
CA SER A 147 -37.70 -18.13 7.82
C SER A 147 -38.65 -19.18 8.39
N THR A 148 -39.95 -19.02 8.14
CA THR A 148 -40.99 -20.00 8.52
C THR A 148 -41.54 -20.74 7.30
N VAL A 149 -41.96 -22.00 7.49
CA VAL A 149 -42.65 -22.79 6.47
C VAL A 149 -44.16 -22.70 6.69
N THR A 150 -44.92 -22.48 5.61
CA THR A 150 -46.39 -22.50 5.57
C THR A 150 -46.88 -23.49 4.51
N LEU A 151 -48.02 -24.14 4.75
CA LEU A 151 -48.61 -25.08 3.79
C LEU A 151 -49.62 -24.35 2.91
N ALA A 152 -49.38 -24.31 1.60
CA ALA A 152 -50.27 -23.64 0.65
C ALA A 152 -51.31 -24.57 0.02
N ALA A 153 -50.98 -25.87 -0.07
CA ALA A 153 -51.87 -26.96 -0.51
C ALA A 153 -51.33 -28.31 0.01
N ALA A 154 -52.13 -29.39 -0.12
CA ALA A 154 -51.90 -30.70 0.54
C ALA A 154 -50.49 -31.31 0.38
N ASP A 155 -49.71 -30.92 -0.63
CA ASP A 155 -48.38 -31.48 -0.92
C ASP A 155 -47.32 -30.41 -1.30
N LYS A 156 -47.56 -29.12 -1.00
CA LYS A 156 -46.64 -28.02 -1.36
C LYS A 156 -46.36 -27.11 -0.18
N TYR A 157 -45.07 -26.97 0.13
CA TYR A 157 -44.55 -25.99 1.09
C TYR A 157 -44.34 -24.64 0.41
N GLU A 158 -44.94 -23.60 0.97
CA GLU A 158 -44.61 -22.22 0.67
C GLU A 158 -43.82 -21.63 1.84
N PHE A 159 -42.69 -21.05 1.53
CA PHE A 159 -41.87 -20.39 2.54
C PHE A 159 -42.37 -18.96 2.73
N SER A 160 -42.77 -18.63 3.96
CA SER A 160 -43.29 -17.32 4.33
C SER A 160 -42.34 -16.63 5.31
N ASN A 161 -42.40 -15.30 5.37
CA ASN A 161 -41.42 -14.50 6.10
C ASN A 161 -39.98 -14.82 5.67
N LEU A 162 -39.79 -15.12 4.38
CA LEU A 162 -38.46 -14.99 3.78
C LEU A 162 -37.93 -13.62 4.22
N PRO A 163 -36.73 -13.54 4.80
CA PRO A 163 -36.24 -12.29 5.34
C PRO A 163 -36.32 -11.24 4.23
N THR A 164 -37.22 -10.28 4.40
CA THR A 164 -37.28 -9.10 3.53
C THR A 164 -36.03 -8.32 3.87
N LEU A 165 -35.06 -8.38 2.97
CA LEU A 165 -33.79 -7.67 3.08
C LEU A 165 -34.02 -6.18 2.72
N ASN A 166 -35.04 -5.57 3.32
CA ASN A 166 -35.35 -4.15 3.14
C ASN A 166 -34.13 -3.33 3.57
N ASN A 167 -33.82 -2.31 2.76
CA ASN A 167 -32.85 -1.25 3.01
C ASN A 167 -32.67 -1.01 4.52
N GLN A 168 -31.48 -1.33 5.02
CA GLN A 168 -31.08 -0.93 6.37
C GLN A 168 -30.82 0.58 6.31
N ASP A 169 -31.83 1.37 6.68
CA ASP A 169 -31.59 2.75 7.08
C ASP A 169 -30.59 2.74 8.24
N GLN A 170 -29.58 3.59 8.12
CA GLN A 170 -28.51 3.78 9.08
C GLN A 170 -29.03 3.83 10.52
N LEU A 171 -28.56 2.91 11.37
CA LEU A 171 -28.17 3.26 12.73
C LEU A 171 -26.79 2.67 13.03
N THR A 172 -25.81 3.56 12.94
CA THR A 172 -24.45 3.46 13.46
C THR A 172 -24.43 3.14 14.95
N LEU A 173 -23.32 2.51 15.39
CA LEU A 173 -22.87 2.45 16.80
C LEU A 173 -23.96 2.09 17.83
N ASP A 174 -24.26 0.80 18.04
CA ASP A 174 -24.73 0.26 19.35
C ASP A 174 -24.96 -1.28 19.36
N GLY A 175 -24.11 -2.05 18.70
CA GLY A 175 -23.87 -3.44 19.11
C GLY A 175 -24.91 -4.52 18.81
N GLN A 176 -25.72 -4.44 17.73
CA GLN A 176 -26.47 -5.60 17.23
C GLN A 176 -26.53 -5.71 15.68
N ASP A 177 -25.98 -6.83 15.20
CA ASP A 177 -26.23 -7.67 14.00
C ASP A 177 -26.52 -7.02 12.61
N VAL A 178 -25.46 -6.87 11.79
CA VAL A 178 -25.55 -6.53 10.35
C VAL A 178 -25.71 -7.75 9.44
N THR A 179 -25.95 -8.96 9.97
CA THR A 179 -26.15 -10.17 9.15
C THR A 179 -27.62 -10.60 9.13
N LYS A 180 -28.46 -9.97 8.29
CA LYS A 180 -29.73 -10.62 7.97
C LYS A 180 -29.44 -11.97 7.30
N LYS A 181 -29.96 -13.02 7.92
CA LYS A 181 -29.62 -14.43 7.75
C LYS A 181 -30.17 -14.97 6.43
N ILE A 182 -29.31 -15.50 5.53
CA ILE A 182 -29.75 -16.16 4.28
C ILE A 182 -30.50 -17.45 4.61
N MET A 183 -31.57 -17.73 3.85
CA MET A 183 -32.39 -18.91 4.04
C MET A 183 -31.59 -20.21 3.89
N MET A 184 -31.73 -21.11 4.86
CA MET A 184 -31.26 -22.50 4.80
C MET A 184 -32.43 -23.44 5.12
N ILE A 185 -32.45 -24.59 4.45
CA ILE A 185 -33.48 -25.63 4.65
C ILE A 185 -32.77 -26.96 4.91
N SER A 186 -33.20 -27.70 5.92
CA SER A 186 -32.81 -29.09 6.13
C SER A 186 -34.01 -30.00 5.99
N HIS A 187 -33.82 -31.15 5.32
CA HIS A 187 -34.77 -32.25 5.34
C HIS A 187 -34.03 -33.51 5.80
N THR A 188 -34.45 -34.11 6.92
CA THR A 188 -33.81 -35.30 7.49
C THR A 188 -34.84 -36.28 8.05
N THR A 189 -34.51 -37.57 8.11
CA THR A 189 -35.28 -38.59 8.83
C THR A 189 -34.56 -38.96 10.13
N ALA A 190 -35.30 -39.14 11.23
CA ALA A 190 -34.73 -39.64 12.48
C ALA A 190 -35.69 -40.58 13.24
N VAL A 191 -35.11 -41.37 14.14
CA VAL A 191 -35.80 -42.26 15.08
C VAL A 191 -35.37 -41.92 16.51
N LYS A 192 -36.19 -42.25 17.51
CA LYS A 192 -35.92 -41.91 18.92
C LYS A 192 -34.60 -42.51 19.45
N GLU A 193 -34.14 -43.64 18.91
CA GLU A 193 -32.83 -44.22 19.25
C GLU A 193 -31.64 -43.32 18.86
N ASN A 194 -31.86 -42.40 17.91
CA ASN A 194 -30.86 -41.42 17.48
C ASN A 194 -30.98 -40.09 18.26
N SER A 195 -31.92 -39.95 19.20
CA SER A 195 -32.13 -38.77 20.06
C SER A 195 -31.87 -39.10 21.54
N TYR A 196 -31.61 -38.07 22.36
CA TYR A 196 -31.32 -38.22 23.79
C TYR A 196 -32.46 -37.60 24.62
N ASP A 197 -33.02 -38.31 25.60
CA ASP A 197 -34.30 -38.01 26.31
C ASP A 197 -34.32 -36.77 27.27
N ALA A 198 -33.66 -35.64 26.98
CA ALA A 198 -33.67 -34.43 27.83
C ALA A 198 -33.52 -33.10 27.05
N VAL A 199 -33.64 -31.94 27.73
CA VAL A 199 -33.22 -30.61 27.19
C VAL A 199 -31.77 -30.72 26.76
N GLY A 200 -31.56 -30.94 25.46
CA GLY A 200 -30.34 -31.61 25.01
C GLY A 200 -30.49 -32.43 23.73
N GLU A 201 -31.71 -32.74 23.29
CA GLU A 201 -31.96 -33.49 22.06
C GLU A 201 -31.16 -32.93 20.87
N LYS A 202 -30.34 -33.80 20.28
CA LYS A 202 -29.58 -33.52 19.06
C LYS A 202 -30.24 -34.28 17.92
N ILE A 203 -30.63 -33.54 16.90
CA ILE A 203 -31.04 -34.10 15.61
C ILE A 203 -29.98 -33.66 14.61
N ASP A 204 -29.40 -34.62 13.90
CA ASP A 204 -28.45 -34.33 12.82
C ASP A 204 -29.23 -33.79 11.62
N LEU A 205 -29.26 -32.47 11.50
CA LEU A 205 -29.93 -31.74 10.43
C LEU A 205 -28.95 -31.43 9.30
N ASN A 206 -29.23 -31.95 8.11
CA ASN A 206 -28.48 -31.63 6.89
C ASN A 206 -29.08 -30.38 6.22
N PHE A 207 -28.51 -29.20 6.45
CA PHE A 207 -28.98 -27.96 5.84
C PHE A 207 -28.35 -27.74 4.45
N ILE A 208 -29.19 -27.44 3.47
CA ILE A 208 -28.84 -27.03 2.12
C ILE A 208 -29.29 -25.58 1.86
N ARG A 209 -28.56 -24.87 1.00
CA ARG A 209 -29.00 -23.57 0.48
C ARG A 209 -29.67 -23.76 -0.88
N PRO A 210 -30.82 -23.13 -1.14
CA PRO A 210 -31.53 -23.31 -2.41
C PRO A 210 -31.00 -22.43 -3.57
N PHE A 211 -29.95 -21.62 -3.39
CA PHE A 211 -29.46 -20.65 -4.39
C PHE A 211 -28.00 -20.90 -4.80
N THR A 212 -27.65 -20.54 -6.05
CA THR A 212 -26.26 -20.51 -6.55
C THR A 212 -25.66 -19.14 -6.22
N ALA A 213 -24.33 -19.02 -6.07
CA ALA A 213 -23.69 -17.72 -5.91
C ALA A 213 -22.48 -17.55 -6.82
N VAL A 214 -22.26 -16.33 -7.27
CA VAL A 214 -21.07 -15.83 -7.96
C VAL A 214 -20.21 -15.04 -6.98
N VAL A 215 -18.91 -15.26 -7.00
CA VAL A 215 -17.92 -14.67 -6.09
C VAL A 215 -16.84 -13.97 -6.91
N PHE A 216 -16.45 -12.76 -6.50
CA PHE A 216 -15.33 -12.02 -7.05
C PHE A 216 -14.36 -11.65 -5.94
N ARG A 217 -13.05 -11.87 -6.14
CA ARG A 217 -12.01 -11.46 -5.17
C ARG A 217 -10.87 -10.72 -5.86
N THR A 218 -10.45 -9.57 -5.34
CA THR A 218 -9.19 -8.90 -5.75
C THR A 218 -8.02 -9.42 -4.93
N SER A 219 -6.87 -9.60 -5.57
CA SER A 219 -5.62 -9.97 -4.91
C SER A 219 -4.43 -9.41 -5.68
N GLY A 220 -3.47 -8.77 -5.01
CA GLY A 220 -2.22 -8.33 -5.60
C GLY A 220 -2.33 -7.28 -6.71
N ILE A 221 -3.35 -6.40 -6.70
CA ILE A 221 -3.38 -5.24 -7.62
C ILE A 221 -2.22 -4.30 -7.29
N ASP A 222 -1.32 -4.10 -8.26
CA ASP A 222 -0.20 -3.16 -8.14
C ASP A 222 -0.71 -1.71 -8.04
N GLU A 223 -0.12 -0.91 -7.15
CA GLU A 223 -0.48 0.50 -6.95
C GLU A 223 -0.29 1.34 -8.23
N GLU A 224 0.68 1.00 -9.10
CA GLU A 224 0.85 1.63 -10.41
C GLU A 224 -0.39 1.41 -11.30
N TYR A 225 -0.95 0.20 -11.31
CA TYR A 225 -2.15 -0.11 -12.09
C TYR A 225 -3.42 0.47 -11.47
N ALA A 226 -3.56 0.43 -10.14
CA ALA A 226 -4.71 0.99 -9.45
C ALA A 226 -4.90 2.47 -9.80
N ASN A 227 -3.82 3.24 -9.81
CA ASN A 227 -3.85 4.67 -10.17
C ASN A 227 -4.18 4.90 -11.65
N ILE A 228 -3.74 4.03 -12.55
CA ILE A 228 -4.00 4.18 -14.00
C ILE A 228 -5.44 3.78 -14.35
N PHE A 229 -5.91 2.66 -13.82
CA PHE A 229 -7.22 2.10 -14.14
C PHE A 229 -8.35 2.89 -13.46
N GLY A 230 -8.04 3.50 -12.30
CA GLY A 230 -9.02 4.12 -11.44
C GLY A 230 -9.89 3.08 -10.74
N LYS A 231 -11.01 3.50 -10.18
CA LYS A 231 -11.88 2.61 -9.38
C LYS A 231 -12.62 1.60 -10.25
N LEU A 232 -12.81 0.38 -9.75
CA LEU A 232 -13.68 -0.61 -10.41
C LEU A 232 -15.15 -0.14 -10.32
N LYS A 233 -15.83 -0.09 -11.47
CA LYS A 233 -17.23 0.37 -11.62
C LYS A 233 -18.22 -0.76 -11.78
N SER A 234 -17.91 -1.79 -12.55
CA SER A 234 -18.81 -2.92 -12.74
C SER A 234 -18.05 -4.19 -13.11
N ILE A 235 -18.72 -5.32 -12.91
CA ILE A 235 -18.27 -6.63 -13.37
C ILE A 235 -19.41 -7.25 -14.16
N THR A 236 -19.19 -7.51 -15.44
CA THR A 236 -20.17 -8.11 -16.34
C THR A 236 -19.83 -9.56 -16.62
N LEU A 237 -20.84 -10.42 -16.65
CA LEU A 237 -20.76 -11.81 -17.03
C LEU A 237 -21.76 -12.09 -18.16
N THR A 238 -21.27 -12.47 -19.33
CA THR A 238 -22.08 -12.76 -20.52
C THR A 238 -21.93 -14.23 -20.91
N ALA A 239 -23.02 -14.99 -20.89
CA ALA A 239 -23.07 -16.35 -21.43
C ALA A 239 -23.18 -16.29 -22.97
N LYS A 240 -22.32 -17.07 -23.65
CA LYS A 240 -22.20 -17.07 -25.12
C LYS A 240 -22.73 -18.34 -25.78
N GLY A 241 -23.18 -19.33 -25.02
CA GLY A 241 -23.62 -20.61 -25.55
C GLY A 241 -22.47 -21.46 -26.12
N TYR A 242 -22.80 -22.40 -27.01
CA TYR A 242 -21.84 -23.21 -27.77
C TYR A 242 -22.17 -23.15 -29.26
N ASP A 243 -21.25 -22.59 -30.03
CA ASP A 243 -21.26 -22.57 -31.49
C ASP A 243 -20.25 -23.60 -32.00
N ALA A 244 -20.75 -24.66 -32.65
CA ALA A 244 -19.95 -25.82 -33.01
C ALA A 244 -18.94 -25.56 -34.13
N ASN A 245 -19.17 -24.54 -34.97
CA ASN A 245 -18.35 -24.24 -36.15
C ASN A 245 -17.78 -22.82 -36.14
N ASN A 246 -18.06 -22.05 -35.09
CA ASN A 246 -17.56 -20.70 -34.82
C ASN A 246 -17.90 -19.72 -35.96
N ASN A 247 -19.09 -19.89 -36.56
CA ASN A 247 -19.56 -19.08 -37.68
C ASN A 247 -20.52 -17.94 -37.25
N GLY A 248 -20.90 -17.88 -35.97
CA GLY A 248 -21.80 -16.88 -35.40
C GLY A 248 -23.29 -17.07 -35.74
N SER A 249 -23.66 -18.21 -36.34
CA SER A 249 -25.03 -18.63 -36.58
C SER A 249 -25.57 -19.37 -35.36
N THR A 250 -26.84 -19.20 -35.04
CA THR A 250 -27.52 -19.90 -33.93
C THR A 250 -28.53 -20.94 -34.42
N THR A 251 -28.54 -21.19 -35.73
CA THR A 251 -29.52 -22.06 -36.40
C THR A 251 -28.97 -23.43 -36.73
N ASP A 252 -27.70 -23.73 -36.45
CA ASP A 252 -27.17 -25.05 -36.74
C ASP A 252 -27.68 -26.08 -35.70
N PRO A 253 -27.99 -27.32 -36.11
CA PRO A 253 -28.59 -28.33 -35.22
C PRO A 253 -27.72 -28.74 -34.02
N ASN A 254 -26.43 -28.40 -34.06
CA ASN A 254 -25.45 -28.74 -33.03
C ASN A 254 -25.13 -27.55 -32.11
N ASP A 255 -25.68 -26.37 -32.38
CA ASP A 255 -25.49 -25.20 -31.53
C ASP A 255 -26.37 -25.32 -30.29
N ILE A 256 -25.85 -24.78 -29.19
CA ILE A 256 -26.57 -24.75 -27.92
C ILE A 256 -26.71 -23.29 -27.50
N ALA A 257 -27.96 -22.86 -27.31
CA ALA A 257 -28.27 -21.52 -26.86
C ALA A 257 -27.59 -21.20 -25.51
N PRO A 258 -27.23 -19.93 -25.26
CA PRO A 258 -26.68 -19.51 -23.98
C PRO A 258 -27.58 -19.91 -22.80
N SER A 259 -26.95 -20.34 -21.71
CA SER A 259 -27.67 -20.64 -20.48
C SER A 259 -28.31 -19.37 -19.91
N TYR A 260 -29.56 -19.47 -19.50
CA TYR A 260 -30.27 -18.37 -18.85
C TYR A 260 -29.73 -18.16 -17.43
N ILE A 261 -29.13 -17.00 -17.19
CA ILE A 261 -28.62 -16.61 -15.87
C ILE A 261 -29.63 -15.63 -15.28
N ASP A 262 -30.33 -16.06 -14.23
CA ASP A 262 -31.36 -15.29 -13.54
C ASP A 262 -30.91 -15.02 -12.11
N TYR A 263 -31.04 -13.79 -11.64
CA TYR A 263 -30.68 -13.39 -10.28
C TYR A 263 -31.90 -13.16 -9.38
N GLY A 264 -33.12 -13.24 -9.93
CA GLY A 264 -34.37 -12.96 -9.25
C GLY A 264 -34.57 -11.46 -8.99
N SER A 265 -35.83 -11.03 -8.80
CA SER A 265 -36.18 -9.62 -8.58
C SER A 265 -35.58 -8.97 -7.31
N ASP A 266 -35.00 -9.78 -6.42
CA ASP A 266 -34.51 -9.39 -5.08
C ASP A 266 -33.04 -9.82 -4.87
N ALA A 267 -32.17 -9.77 -5.88
CA ALA A 267 -30.75 -10.11 -5.67
C ALA A 267 -30.02 -9.12 -4.76
N HIS A 268 -29.23 -9.66 -3.84
CA HIS A 268 -28.37 -8.90 -2.92
C HIS A 268 -26.91 -9.31 -3.10
N TYR A 269 -25.99 -8.38 -2.83
CA TYR A 269 -24.57 -8.69 -2.76
C TYR A 269 -23.96 -8.34 -1.41
N LEU A 270 -23.02 -9.17 -0.98
CA LEU A 270 -22.24 -8.96 0.24
C LEU A 270 -20.83 -8.53 -0.17
N TYR A 271 -20.37 -7.43 0.40
CA TYR A 271 -18.99 -6.97 0.35
C TYR A 271 -18.30 -7.36 1.65
N ASN A 272 -17.22 -8.12 1.55
CA ASN A 272 -16.35 -8.46 2.67
C ASN A 272 -14.96 -7.86 2.43
N SER A 273 -14.49 -7.00 3.32
CA SER A 273 -13.06 -6.66 3.38
C SER A 273 -12.38 -7.68 4.31
N GLU A 274 -11.05 -7.78 4.29
CA GLU A 274 -10.32 -8.63 5.25
C GLU A 274 -10.55 -8.22 6.72
N LYS A 275 -11.23 -7.10 6.96
CA LYS A 275 -11.67 -6.60 8.26
C LYS A 275 -13.19 -6.74 8.38
N PRO A 276 -13.70 -7.72 9.14
CA PRO A 276 -15.13 -7.99 9.28
C PRO A 276 -15.99 -6.79 9.70
N GLU A 277 -15.40 -5.82 10.42
CA GLU A 277 -16.02 -4.57 10.84
C GLU A 277 -16.26 -3.54 9.72
N GLU A 278 -15.58 -3.68 8.58
CA GLU A 278 -15.72 -2.81 7.40
C GLU A 278 -16.61 -3.44 6.30
N SER A 279 -17.06 -4.68 6.51
CA SER A 279 -17.91 -5.44 5.58
C SER A 279 -19.33 -4.87 5.52
N LYS A 280 -19.89 -4.75 4.31
CA LYS A 280 -21.20 -4.14 4.08
C LYS A 280 -22.05 -5.04 3.17
N LEU A 281 -23.30 -5.29 3.56
CA LEU A 281 -24.31 -5.86 2.67
C LEU A 281 -24.96 -4.72 1.88
N VAL A 282 -24.98 -4.82 0.56
CA VAL A 282 -25.56 -3.78 -0.31
C VAL A 282 -26.60 -4.45 -1.22
N GLN A 283 -27.81 -3.90 -1.22
CA GLN A 283 -28.85 -4.30 -2.16
C GLN A 283 -28.52 -3.70 -3.53
N ALA A 284 -28.59 -4.51 -4.58
CA ALA A 284 -28.65 -3.97 -5.93
C ALA A 284 -29.99 -3.27 -6.06
N ASP A 285 -29.99 -1.94 -6.23
CA ASP A 285 -31.20 -1.30 -6.74
C ASP A 285 -31.49 -1.86 -8.15
N GLY A 286 -32.76 -1.86 -8.60
CA GLY A 286 -33.13 -2.35 -9.93
C GLY A 286 -32.51 -1.57 -11.12
N SER A 287 -31.62 -0.60 -10.86
CA SER A 287 -30.77 0.08 -11.85
C SER A 287 -29.29 -0.33 -11.78
N ALA A 288 -28.85 -0.95 -10.68
CA ALA A 288 -27.51 -1.47 -10.39
C ALA A 288 -27.29 -2.88 -10.96
N ILE A 289 -28.37 -3.59 -11.27
CA ILE A 289 -28.36 -4.79 -12.10
C ILE A 289 -29.51 -4.61 -13.10
N THR A 290 -29.22 -4.79 -14.38
CA THR A 290 -30.24 -4.69 -15.44
C THR A 290 -30.73 -6.12 -15.73
N ASP A 291 -31.98 -6.46 -15.41
CA ASP A 291 -32.64 -7.68 -15.91
C ASP A 291 -33.18 -7.42 -17.31
N MET A 292 -33.23 -8.47 -18.14
CA MET A 292 -33.89 -8.38 -19.44
C MET A 292 -35.25 -9.08 -19.39
N ALA A 293 -36.21 -8.44 -20.04
CA ALA A 293 -37.60 -8.81 -20.12
C ALA A 293 -37.83 -10.28 -20.50
N SER A 294 -38.95 -10.80 -20.00
CA SER A 294 -39.41 -12.19 -19.94
C SER A 294 -39.49 -13.00 -21.25
N ASP A 295 -38.97 -12.54 -22.39
CA ASP A 295 -39.06 -13.26 -23.67
C ASP A 295 -37.94 -12.82 -24.64
N ILE A 296 -36.77 -13.49 -24.63
CA ILE A 296 -35.77 -13.30 -25.69
C ILE A 296 -35.18 -14.64 -26.13
N THR A 297 -35.64 -15.13 -27.28
CA THR A 297 -35.00 -16.19 -28.05
C THR A 297 -33.83 -15.61 -28.85
N GLY A 298 -32.58 -15.97 -28.51
CA GLY A 298 -31.44 -15.90 -29.44
C GLY A 298 -30.45 -14.72 -29.32
N ALA A 299 -30.38 -14.01 -28.19
CA ALA A 299 -29.29 -13.05 -27.93
C ALA A 299 -28.44 -13.51 -26.74
N ASP A 300 -27.16 -13.12 -26.72
CA ASP A 300 -26.26 -13.33 -25.59
C ASP A 300 -26.94 -12.94 -24.26
N GLN A 301 -26.86 -13.81 -23.25
CA GLN A 301 -27.47 -13.58 -21.94
C GLN A 301 -26.44 -12.95 -21.01
N GLU A 302 -26.71 -11.74 -20.50
CA GLU A 302 -25.75 -10.95 -19.72
C GLU A 302 -26.29 -10.63 -18.32
N ILE A 303 -25.44 -10.79 -17.30
CA ILE A 303 -25.64 -10.20 -15.99
C ILE A 303 -24.53 -9.18 -15.75
N GLU A 304 -24.91 -7.97 -15.37
CA GLU A 304 -23.98 -6.92 -14.94
C GLU A 304 -24.15 -6.66 -13.45
N LEU A 305 -23.08 -6.86 -12.68
CA LEU A 305 -22.96 -6.33 -11.33
C LEU A 305 -22.41 -4.90 -11.40
N LYS A 306 -23.27 -3.88 -11.31
CA LYS A 306 -22.80 -2.48 -11.19
C LYS A 306 -22.45 -2.17 -9.73
N LEU A 307 -21.23 -1.70 -9.54
CA LEU A 307 -20.72 -1.20 -8.27
C LEU A 307 -20.97 0.32 -8.25
N ASN A 308 -22.23 0.73 -8.07
CA ASN A 308 -22.60 2.15 -8.08
C ASN A 308 -21.84 2.92 -6.97
N GLY A 309 -21.03 3.91 -7.36
CA GLY A 309 -20.19 4.74 -6.48
C GLY A 309 -20.93 5.71 -5.55
N GLY A 310 -22.18 5.41 -5.17
CA GLY A 310 -23.07 6.29 -4.40
C GLY A 310 -23.25 5.94 -2.92
N THR A 311 -22.70 4.83 -2.42
CA THR A 311 -22.87 4.39 -1.00
C THR A 311 -21.57 4.26 -0.20
N GLY A 312 -20.44 4.72 -0.75
CA GLY A 312 -19.16 4.83 -0.02
C GLY A 312 -18.40 3.50 0.16
N LEU A 313 -18.15 2.78 -0.93
CA LEU A 313 -17.30 1.58 -0.95
C LEU A 313 -16.41 1.61 -2.20
N GLU A 314 -15.10 1.77 -2.01
CA GLU A 314 -14.10 1.68 -3.07
C GLU A 314 -13.60 0.22 -3.14
N PHE A 315 -13.67 -0.41 -4.32
CA PHE A 315 -13.19 -1.79 -4.49
C PHE A 315 -11.65 -1.80 -4.58
N MET A 316 -10.99 -2.10 -3.46
CA MET A 316 -9.54 -2.18 -3.25
C MET A 316 -9.03 -3.63 -3.33
N ASP A 317 -7.71 -3.81 -3.22
CA ASP A 317 -7.09 -5.14 -3.12
C ASP A 317 -7.53 -5.90 -1.85
N GLY A 318 -7.70 -7.22 -1.94
CA GLY A 318 -8.18 -8.06 -0.84
C GLY A 318 -9.70 -8.08 -0.64
N ASN A 319 -10.45 -7.29 -1.41
CA ASN A 319 -11.91 -7.23 -1.33
C ASN A 319 -12.60 -8.42 -1.99
N LEU A 320 -13.78 -8.74 -1.45
CA LEU A 320 -14.57 -9.90 -1.83
C LEU A 320 -16.04 -9.50 -2.03
N ALA A 321 -16.61 -9.86 -3.18
CA ALA A 321 -18.00 -9.57 -3.54
C ALA A 321 -18.76 -10.85 -3.91
N TYR A 322 -20.01 -10.96 -3.48
CA TYR A 322 -20.89 -12.12 -3.72
C TYR A 322 -22.19 -11.70 -4.39
N MET A 323 -22.68 -12.43 -5.39
CA MET A 323 -23.99 -12.22 -6.00
C MET A 323 -24.77 -13.55 -6.04
N ALA A 324 -25.92 -13.60 -5.38
CA ALA A 324 -26.79 -14.79 -5.43
C ALA A 324 -27.53 -14.83 -6.77
N ILE A 325 -27.63 -16.01 -7.36
CA ILE A 325 -28.37 -16.28 -8.61
C ILE A 325 -29.23 -17.54 -8.48
N ASN A 326 -30.30 -17.60 -9.26
CA ASN A 326 -31.14 -18.77 -9.42
C ASN A 326 -30.37 -19.92 -10.07
N LYS A 327 -30.86 -21.14 -9.88
CA LYS A 327 -30.28 -22.33 -10.48
C LYS A 327 -30.34 -22.21 -12.00
N ILE A 328 -29.19 -22.32 -12.65
CA ILE A 328 -29.06 -22.26 -14.11
C ILE A 328 -29.34 -23.65 -14.70
N ASP A 329 -30.26 -23.75 -15.65
CA ASP A 329 -30.48 -24.98 -16.42
C ASP A 329 -29.45 -25.09 -17.56
N ARG A 330 -28.67 -26.19 -17.56
CA ARG A 330 -27.65 -26.48 -18.58
C ARG A 330 -27.76 -27.89 -19.14
N LYS A 331 -28.96 -28.47 -19.10
CA LYS A 331 -29.19 -29.85 -19.52
C LYS A 331 -28.65 -30.13 -20.94
N ALA A 332 -28.85 -29.20 -21.88
CA ALA A 332 -28.42 -29.35 -23.27
C ALA A 332 -26.89 -29.51 -23.41
N PHE A 333 -26.10 -28.68 -22.72
CA PHE A 333 -24.63 -28.78 -22.72
C PHE A 333 -24.15 -30.11 -22.15
N LYS A 334 -24.77 -30.55 -21.05
CA LYS A 334 -24.47 -31.84 -20.42
C LYS A 334 -24.77 -33.02 -21.33
N ASP A 335 -25.94 -33.03 -21.97
CA ASP A 335 -26.33 -34.10 -22.88
C ASP A 335 -25.41 -34.16 -24.12
N ALA A 336 -24.89 -33.01 -24.56
CA ALA A 336 -23.96 -32.90 -25.69
C ALA A 336 -22.49 -33.15 -25.31
N GLY A 337 -22.13 -33.14 -24.03
CA GLY A 337 -20.74 -33.29 -23.58
C GLY A 337 -19.82 -32.13 -23.96
N VAL A 338 -20.37 -30.91 -24.10
CA VAL A 338 -19.63 -29.70 -24.48
C VAL A 338 -19.68 -28.65 -23.35
N LYS A 339 -18.72 -27.73 -23.35
CA LYS A 339 -18.63 -26.65 -22.36
C LYS A 339 -19.31 -25.39 -22.87
N GLU A 340 -19.81 -24.56 -21.96
CA GLU A 340 -20.27 -23.23 -22.30
C GLU A 340 -19.17 -22.19 -22.07
N THR A 341 -19.05 -21.25 -23.02
CA THR A 341 -18.16 -20.10 -22.93
C THR A 341 -18.85 -18.93 -22.23
N MET A 342 -18.15 -18.29 -21.28
CA MET A 342 -18.60 -17.10 -20.58
C MET A 342 -17.57 -15.98 -20.79
N LEU A 343 -18.03 -14.79 -21.17
CA LEU A 343 -17.20 -13.59 -21.24
C LEU A 343 -17.38 -12.81 -19.93
N MET A 344 -16.29 -12.63 -19.19
CA MET A 344 -16.24 -11.73 -18.04
C MET A 344 -15.63 -10.40 -18.47
N LYS A 345 -16.14 -9.29 -17.96
CA LYS A 345 -15.57 -7.96 -18.20
C LYS A 345 -15.48 -7.19 -16.89
N PHE A 346 -14.27 -6.79 -16.52
CA PHE A 346 -14.02 -5.92 -15.38
C PHE A 346 -13.90 -4.49 -15.87
N SER A 347 -14.87 -3.64 -15.54
CA SER A 347 -14.94 -2.26 -16.00
C SER A 347 -14.48 -1.32 -14.91
N PHE A 348 -13.30 -0.73 -15.10
CA PHE A 348 -12.75 0.33 -14.26
C PHE A 348 -13.12 1.71 -14.79
N GLU A 349 -12.81 2.75 -14.03
CA GLU A 349 -13.02 4.14 -14.45
C GLU A 349 -12.43 4.45 -15.82
N ASN A 350 -11.22 3.96 -16.08
CA ASN A 350 -10.43 4.30 -17.24
C ASN A 350 -10.13 3.11 -18.16
N ILE A 351 -10.53 1.87 -17.84
CA ILE A 351 -10.24 0.72 -18.72
C ILE A 351 -11.25 -0.40 -18.51
N ASP A 352 -11.52 -1.13 -19.58
CA ASP A 352 -12.29 -2.37 -19.55
C ASP A 352 -11.36 -3.55 -19.80
N LEU A 353 -11.42 -4.57 -18.95
CA LEU A 353 -10.59 -5.77 -19.03
C LEU A 353 -11.47 -7.01 -19.24
N PRO A 354 -11.63 -7.48 -20.49
CA PRO A 354 -12.37 -8.69 -20.80
C PRO A 354 -11.52 -9.95 -20.54
N LYS A 355 -12.18 -11.03 -20.14
CA LYS A 355 -11.60 -12.36 -19.99
C LYS A 355 -12.64 -13.44 -20.29
N THR A 356 -12.29 -14.33 -21.20
CA THR A 356 -13.11 -15.51 -21.50
C THR A 356 -12.80 -16.65 -20.53
N VAL A 357 -13.84 -17.32 -20.04
CA VAL A 357 -13.76 -18.52 -19.20
C VAL A 357 -14.72 -19.59 -19.72
N GLU A 358 -14.43 -20.86 -19.45
CA GLU A 358 -15.27 -22.00 -19.87
C GLU A 358 -15.76 -22.79 -18.67
N THR A 359 -16.97 -23.34 -18.76
CA THR A 359 -17.47 -24.24 -17.71
C THR A 359 -16.72 -25.58 -17.67
N ASP A 360 -16.86 -26.32 -16.57
CA ASP A 360 -16.32 -27.69 -16.50
C ASP A 360 -17.09 -28.62 -17.46
N ALA A 361 -16.40 -29.66 -17.96
CA ALA A 361 -16.93 -30.63 -18.92
C ALA A 361 -17.86 -31.67 -18.27
N ASN A 362 -17.70 -31.94 -16.97
CA ASN A 362 -18.53 -32.87 -16.22
C ASN A 362 -19.12 -32.16 -15.01
N TRP A 363 -20.44 -31.96 -15.00
CA TRP A 363 -21.17 -31.35 -13.90
C TRP A 363 -21.83 -32.44 -13.03
N PRO A 364 -21.13 -33.07 -12.07
CA PRO A 364 -21.76 -34.03 -11.17
C PRO A 364 -22.64 -33.31 -10.16
N SER A 365 -23.74 -33.95 -9.77
CA SER A 365 -24.72 -33.52 -8.77
C SER A 365 -24.18 -33.48 -7.33
N THR A 366 -22.87 -33.40 -7.15
CA THR A 366 -22.18 -33.29 -5.86
C THR A 366 -20.83 -32.63 -6.14
N MET A 367 -20.80 -31.30 -6.26
CA MET A 367 -19.55 -30.58 -6.52
C MET A 367 -18.98 -29.94 -5.26
N ASN A 368 -17.66 -30.12 -5.09
CA ASN A 368 -16.82 -29.26 -4.27
C ASN A 368 -16.58 -27.93 -5.03
N ASN A 369 -17.41 -26.93 -4.75
CA ASN A 369 -17.13 -25.48 -4.82
C ASN A 369 -16.55 -24.84 -6.10
N LYS A 370 -16.61 -25.44 -7.30
CA LYS A 370 -16.15 -24.75 -8.53
C LYS A 370 -17.15 -24.87 -9.68
N PHE A 371 -17.91 -23.80 -9.90
CA PHE A 371 -18.82 -23.58 -11.04
C PHE A 371 -18.09 -23.48 -12.39
N ILE A 372 -16.78 -23.17 -12.39
CA ILE A 372 -15.93 -23.03 -13.57
C ILE A 372 -14.67 -23.89 -13.34
N GLY A 373 -14.40 -24.82 -14.26
CA GLY A 373 -13.35 -25.84 -14.09
C GLY A 373 -11.94 -25.25 -14.12
N GLY A 374 -11.10 -25.70 -13.18
CA GLY A 374 -9.63 -25.89 -13.19
C GLY A 374 -8.61 -24.92 -13.83
N VAL A 375 -8.99 -24.01 -14.73
CA VAL A 375 -8.12 -23.01 -15.39
C VAL A 375 -8.05 -21.76 -14.49
N PRO A 376 -6.95 -20.97 -14.43
CA PRO A 376 -6.90 -19.83 -13.53
C PRO A 376 -8.03 -18.85 -13.84
N THR A 377 -9.03 -18.75 -12.96
CA THR A 377 -10.11 -17.76 -13.07
C THR A 377 -9.59 -16.35 -12.78
N THR A 378 -8.38 -16.22 -12.22
CA THR A 378 -7.69 -14.96 -11.93
C THR A 378 -7.35 -14.15 -13.19
N LEU A 379 -7.87 -12.93 -13.31
CA LEU A 379 -7.48 -11.96 -14.33
C LEU A 379 -6.05 -11.44 -14.05
N ASP A 380 -5.03 -12.01 -14.69
CA ASP A 380 -3.68 -11.47 -14.62
C ASP A 380 -3.51 -10.33 -15.64
N ILE A 381 -3.43 -9.10 -15.15
CA ILE A 381 -3.23 -7.90 -15.96
C ILE A 381 -1.92 -7.98 -16.77
N ASN A 382 -0.90 -8.68 -16.28
CA ASN A 382 0.38 -8.83 -16.98
C ASN A 382 0.29 -9.83 -18.16
N SER A 383 -0.76 -10.66 -18.21
CA SER A 383 -1.00 -11.58 -19.33
C SER A 383 -1.43 -10.86 -20.62
N PHE A 384 -1.99 -9.65 -20.51
CA PHE A 384 -2.30 -8.83 -21.68
C PHE A 384 -1.00 -8.32 -22.31
N PRO A 385 -0.76 -8.55 -23.62
CA PRO A 385 0.44 -8.03 -24.28
C PRO A 385 0.60 -6.52 -24.11
N TYR A 386 -0.51 -5.79 -24.23
CA TYR A 386 -0.60 -4.37 -23.95
C TYR A 386 -2.02 -3.97 -23.56
N LEU A 387 -2.15 -2.80 -22.94
CA LEU A 387 -3.37 -2.21 -22.41
C LEU A 387 -3.46 -0.73 -22.80
N VAL A 388 -4.67 -0.24 -23.07
CA VAL A 388 -4.96 1.14 -23.43
C VAL A 388 -6.14 1.63 -22.60
N THR A 389 -6.02 2.81 -21.98
CA THR A 389 -7.14 3.42 -21.25
C THR A 389 -8.11 4.18 -22.17
N ASN A 390 -9.33 4.38 -21.66
CA ASN A 390 -10.51 4.82 -22.38
C ASN A 390 -10.68 6.36 -22.35
N THR A 391 -9.83 7.08 -21.61
CA THR A 391 -9.93 8.53 -21.41
C THR A 391 -9.42 9.29 -22.64
N ALA A 392 -10.34 9.76 -23.48
CA ALA A 392 -10.02 10.51 -24.70
C ALA A 392 -9.09 11.71 -24.42
N GLY A 393 -8.00 11.83 -25.19
CA GLY A 393 -7.00 12.90 -25.05
C GLY A 393 -6.07 12.80 -23.83
N ALA A 394 -6.23 11.77 -22.99
CA ALA A 394 -5.38 11.52 -21.81
C ALA A 394 -5.12 10.01 -21.63
N ARG A 395 -4.90 9.29 -22.73
CA ARG A 395 -4.75 7.84 -22.71
C ARG A 395 -3.40 7.42 -22.15
N THR A 396 -3.42 6.28 -21.48
CA THR A 396 -2.23 5.56 -21.02
C THR A 396 -2.09 4.28 -21.82
N LEU A 397 -0.92 4.09 -22.42
CA LEU A 397 -0.50 2.86 -23.07
C LEU A 397 0.45 2.09 -22.14
N ILE A 398 0.15 0.82 -21.88
CA ILE A 398 1.01 -0.07 -21.10
C ILE A 398 1.35 -1.29 -21.95
N VAL A 399 2.63 -1.58 -22.15
CA VAL A 399 3.11 -2.77 -22.87
C VAL A 399 3.75 -3.71 -21.86
N ASN A 400 3.10 -4.83 -21.57
CA ASN A 400 3.54 -5.79 -20.56
C ASN A 400 4.42 -6.89 -21.17
N GLN A 401 4.09 -7.36 -22.38
CA GLN A 401 4.81 -8.45 -23.06
C GLN A 401 4.61 -8.44 -24.59
N GLY A 402 5.40 -9.25 -25.29
CA GLY A 402 5.38 -9.33 -26.76
C GLY A 402 6.21 -8.24 -27.43
N VAL A 403 5.89 -7.95 -28.68
CA VAL A 403 6.67 -7.03 -29.54
C VAL A 403 5.93 -5.70 -29.68
N PHE A 404 6.59 -4.57 -29.46
CA PHE A 404 5.94 -3.25 -29.47
C PHE A 404 5.29 -2.92 -30.81
N SER A 405 5.86 -3.40 -31.92
CA SER A 405 5.25 -3.24 -33.25
C SER A 405 3.82 -3.79 -33.38
N GLN A 406 3.41 -4.73 -32.51
CA GLN A 406 2.07 -5.35 -32.54
C GLN A 406 0.95 -4.37 -32.16
N ILE A 407 1.27 -3.33 -31.38
CA ILE A 407 0.29 -2.36 -30.91
C ILE A 407 -0.23 -1.48 -32.05
N PHE A 408 0.54 -1.35 -33.13
CA PHE A 408 0.27 -0.41 -34.19
C PHE A 408 -0.56 -1.01 -35.32
N ASN A 409 -1.44 -0.20 -35.91
CA ASN A 409 -2.07 -0.51 -37.19
C ASN A 409 -1.01 -0.62 -38.31
N ALA A 410 -1.43 -1.06 -39.50
CA ALA A 410 -0.51 -1.28 -40.62
C ALA A 410 0.29 -0.03 -41.03
N ALA A 411 -0.30 1.17 -40.90
CA ALA A 411 0.33 2.45 -41.20
C ALA A 411 1.23 2.99 -40.08
N LYS A 412 1.18 2.40 -38.87
CA LYS A 412 1.90 2.84 -37.65
C LYS A 412 1.57 4.26 -37.19
N ASP A 413 0.38 4.75 -37.51
CA ASP A 413 -0.13 6.06 -37.12
C ASP A 413 -1.23 5.99 -36.05
N LYS A 414 -1.68 4.77 -35.70
CA LYS A 414 -2.63 4.51 -34.63
C LYS A 414 -2.24 3.29 -33.80
N VAL A 415 -2.62 3.33 -32.53
CA VAL A 415 -2.55 2.20 -31.60
C VAL A 415 -3.88 1.46 -31.64
N LYS A 416 -3.84 0.16 -31.91
CA LYS A 416 -4.98 -0.76 -31.80
C LYS A 416 -5.39 -0.91 -30.34
N TRP A 417 -6.68 -1.03 -30.07
CA TRP A 417 -7.22 -1.36 -28.76
C TRP A 417 -7.55 -2.86 -28.71
N ASN A 418 -7.05 -3.52 -27.67
CA ASN A 418 -7.29 -4.93 -27.42
C ASN A 418 -8.56 -5.17 -26.57
N ASP A 419 -9.72 -4.61 -26.98
CA ASP A 419 -11.03 -4.80 -26.33
C ASP A 419 -11.95 -5.79 -27.07
N GLY A 420 -11.49 -6.36 -28.18
CA GLY A 420 -12.29 -7.23 -29.06
C GLY A 420 -13.19 -6.47 -30.05
N ALA A 421 -13.20 -5.13 -30.03
CA ALA A 421 -14.01 -4.29 -30.93
C ALA A 421 -13.21 -3.63 -32.07
N GLU A 422 -11.94 -4.05 -32.28
CA GLU A 422 -11.04 -3.57 -33.34
C GLU A 422 -10.88 -2.03 -33.41
N GLN A 423 -10.91 -1.35 -32.27
CA GLN A 423 -10.77 0.11 -32.25
C GLN A 423 -9.30 0.55 -32.46
N GLU A 424 -9.12 1.73 -33.04
CA GLU A 424 -7.79 2.33 -33.27
C GLU A 424 -7.76 3.80 -32.85
N TYR A 425 -6.74 4.18 -32.09
CA TYR A 425 -6.57 5.54 -31.56
C TYR A 425 -5.32 6.22 -32.12
N VAL A 426 -5.45 7.49 -32.49
CA VAL A 426 -4.32 8.28 -32.99
C VAL A 426 -3.28 8.51 -31.90
N LEU A 427 -1.99 8.56 -32.26
CA LEU A 427 -0.89 8.65 -31.30
C LEU A 427 -0.95 9.93 -30.42
N THR A 428 -1.62 10.97 -30.90
CA THR A 428 -1.78 12.26 -30.19
C THR A 428 -2.78 12.19 -29.02
N GLU A 429 -3.48 11.08 -28.81
CA GLU A 429 -4.37 10.90 -27.65
C GLU A 429 -3.65 10.34 -26.41
N PHE A 430 -2.40 9.90 -26.55
CA PHE A 430 -1.66 9.24 -25.47
C PHE A 430 -0.76 10.22 -24.74
N THR A 431 -1.03 10.40 -23.44
CA THR A 431 -0.24 11.26 -22.55
C THR A 431 0.76 10.45 -21.71
N ASN A 432 0.50 9.16 -21.48
CA ASN A 432 1.37 8.30 -20.69
C ASN A 432 1.72 7.02 -21.45
N ILE A 433 3.00 6.66 -21.50
CA ILE A 433 3.50 5.46 -22.16
C ILE A 433 4.37 4.68 -21.19
N ILE A 434 4.05 3.42 -20.97
CA ILE A 434 4.79 2.51 -20.10
C ILE A 434 5.14 1.27 -20.91
N SER A 435 6.44 0.99 -21.08
CA SER A 435 6.92 -0.27 -21.65
C SER A 435 7.69 -1.05 -20.59
N LYS A 436 7.23 -2.28 -20.33
CA LYS A 436 7.90 -3.27 -19.48
C LYS A 436 8.79 -4.24 -20.27
N VAL A 437 8.77 -4.13 -21.59
CA VAL A 437 9.61 -4.91 -22.51
C VAL A 437 10.74 -4.05 -23.07
N GLU A 438 11.83 -4.71 -23.48
CA GLU A 438 12.91 -4.07 -24.20
C GLU A 438 12.48 -3.78 -25.64
N LEU A 439 12.50 -2.51 -26.02
CA LEU A 439 12.19 -2.05 -27.38
C LEU A 439 13.40 -2.15 -28.31
N THR A 440 13.22 -2.57 -29.56
CA THR A 440 14.28 -2.46 -30.57
C THR A 440 14.54 -1.00 -30.97
N THR A 441 15.65 -0.75 -31.67
CA THR A 441 15.96 0.59 -32.22
C THR A 441 14.84 1.13 -33.12
N GLU A 442 14.25 0.27 -33.96
CA GLU A 442 13.15 0.64 -34.85
C GLU A 442 11.88 0.98 -34.05
N GLU A 443 11.61 0.25 -32.98
CA GLU A 443 10.46 0.49 -32.10
C GLU A 443 10.63 1.79 -31.30
N LEU A 444 11.82 2.04 -30.74
CA LEU A 444 12.15 3.31 -30.09
C LEU A 444 11.95 4.50 -31.04
N ALA A 445 12.27 4.36 -32.32
CA ALA A 445 12.09 5.43 -33.31
C ALA A 445 10.61 5.81 -33.55
N THR A 446 9.65 4.96 -33.16
CA THR A 446 8.22 5.26 -33.25
C THR A 446 7.72 6.16 -32.11
N LEU A 447 8.43 6.21 -30.97
CA LEU A 447 8.00 6.96 -29.79
C LEU A 447 7.84 8.46 -30.03
N LYS A 448 8.62 9.02 -30.96
CA LYS A 448 8.49 10.44 -31.39
C LYS A 448 7.12 10.78 -31.99
N GLY A 449 6.30 9.79 -32.36
CA GLY A 449 4.95 9.99 -32.89
C GLY A 449 3.91 10.36 -31.82
N PHE A 450 4.17 10.04 -30.55
CA PHE A 450 3.26 10.32 -29.43
C PHE A 450 3.42 11.75 -28.91
N THR A 451 3.19 12.75 -29.75
CA THR A 451 3.53 14.17 -29.46
C THR A 451 2.80 14.78 -28.26
N ALA A 452 1.71 14.18 -27.79
CA ALA A 452 0.99 14.57 -26.57
C ALA A 452 1.55 13.93 -25.29
N ALA A 453 2.53 13.03 -25.39
CA ALA A 453 3.08 12.31 -24.24
C ALA A 453 3.71 13.28 -23.24
N THR A 454 3.17 13.28 -22.02
CA THR A 454 3.68 14.00 -20.86
C THR A 454 4.58 13.12 -19.98
N SER A 455 4.39 11.79 -20.04
CA SER A 455 5.15 10.81 -19.26
C SER A 455 5.53 9.59 -20.09
N ILE A 456 6.80 9.18 -20.01
CA ILE A 456 7.28 7.93 -20.62
C ILE A 456 8.11 7.13 -19.61
N LYS A 457 7.83 5.83 -19.48
CA LYS A 457 8.60 4.85 -18.71
C LYS A 457 9.04 3.70 -19.61
N LEU A 458 10.34 3.49 -19.77
CA LEU A 458 10.90 2.34 -20.50
C LEU A 458 11.76 1.52 -19.53
N ALA A 459 11.20 0.42 -19.01
CA ALA A 459 11.80 -0.32 -17.91
C ALA A 459 13.10 -1.06 -18.30
N GLU A 460 13.21 -1.50 -19.54
CA GLU A 460 14.23 -2.48 -19.94
C GLU A 460 15.32 -1.91 -20.86
N ASN A 461 15.09 -0.77 -21.52
CA ASN A 461 16.00 -0.25 -22.55
C ASN A 461 17.29 0.34 -21.97
N ALA A 462 18.43 -0.30 -22.27
CA ALA A 462 19.76 0.17 -21.86
C ALA A 462 20.33 1.29 -22.75
N THR A 463 19.94 1.32 -24.03
CA THR A 463 20.41 2.31 -25.01
C THR A 463 19.23 3.09 -25.59
N ILE A 464 19.36 4.42 -25.62
CA ILE A 464 18.39 5.34 -26.22
C ILE A 464 19.03 6.00 -27.45
N PRO A 465 18.63 5.59 -28.68
CA PRO A 465 19.16 6.14 -29.93
C PRO A 465 18.83 7.62 -30.16
N ALA A 466 19.44 8.16 -31.21
CA ALA A 466 19.16 9.51 -31.70
C ALA A 466 17.68 9.66 -32.10
N ASN A 467 17.12 10.84 -31.86
CA ASN A 467 15.75 11.22 -32.24
C ASN A 467 14.59 10.43 -31.58
N THR A 468 14.84 9.55 -30.60
CA THR A 468 13.80 8.74 -29.94
C THR A 468 12.63 9.59 -29.39
N PHE A 469 12.92 10.76 -28.82
CA PHE A 469 11.95 11.66 -28.19
C PHE A 469 11.88 13.05 -28.87
N LYS A 470 12.36 13.18 -30.12
CA LYS A 470 12.60 14.46 -30.81
C LYS A 470 11.40 15.42 -30.96
N ASN A 471 10.17 14.92 -30.90
CA ASN A 471 8.97 15.75 -31.09
C ASN A 471 8.12 15.87 -29.82
N LEU A 472 8.62 15.40 -28.69
CA LEU A 472 7.84 15.30 -27.46
C LEU A 472 7.96 16.57 -26.62
N THR A 473 7.41 17.66 -27.14
CA THR A 473 7.48 19.00 -26.51
C THR A 473 6.68 19.09 -25.19
N ALA A 474 5.67 18.23 -25.02
CA ALA A 474 4.86 18.10 -23.81
C ALA A 474 5.49 17.20 -22.74
N LEU A 475 6.60 16.52 -23.03
CA LEU A 475 7.21 15.55 -22.13
C LEU A 475 7.77 16.25 -20.87
N THR A 476 7.18 15.93 -19.72
CA THR A 476 7.59 16.47 -18.42
C THR A 476 8.25 15.42 -17.53
N THR A 477 7.92 14.14 -17.74
CA THR A 477 8.39 13.04 -16.91
C THR A 477 9.01 11.94 -17.77
N ILE A 478 10.21 11.50 -17.39
CA ILE A 478 10.90 10.39 -18.05
C ILE A 478 11.48 9.43 -17.01
N ASN A 479 11.25 8.13 -17.20
CA ASN A 479 11.76 7.07 -16.32
C ASN A 479 12.43 5.96 -17.14
N LEU A 480 13.76 5.90 -17.09
CA LEU A 480 14.61 4.99 -17.85
C LEU A 480 15.57 4.25 -16.92
N PRO A 481 15.09 3.31 -16.09
CA PRO A 481 15.87 2.72 -15.01
C PRO A 481 17.13 1.99 -15.47
N LYS A 482 17.11 1.35 -16.65
CA LYS A 482 18.27 0.62 -17.19
C LYS A 482 19.11 1.40 -18.18
N ALA A 483 18.73 2.62 -18.56
CA ALA A 483 19.45 3.39 -19.56
C ALA A 483 20.87 3.75 -19.07
N THR A 484 21.88 3.28 -19.79
CA THR A 484 23.29 3.61 -19.57
C THR A 484 23.85 4.47 -20.69
N THR A 485 23.24 4.43 -21.88
CA THR A 485 23.67 5.19 -23.07
C THR A 485 22.50 5.96 -23.67
N ILE A 486 22.66 7.27 -23.87
CA ILE A 486 21.65 8.14 -24.49
C ILE A 486 22.33 8.99 -25.55
N ALA A 487 21.79 8.98 -26.77
CA ALA A 487 22.29 9.83 -27.85
C ALA A 487 22.06 11.32 -27.55
N LYS A 488 23.01 12.16 -27.98
CA LYS A 488 23.02 13.62 -27.73
C LYS A 488 21.73 14.34 -28.17
N ASP A 489 21.08 13.86 -29.22
CA ASP A 489 19.86 14.40 -29.83
C ASP A 489 18.61 13.54 -29.56
N ALA A 490 18.67 12.60 -28.61
CA ALA A 490 17.51 11.77 -28.23
C ALA A 490 16.29 12.61 -27.81
N PHE A 491 16.52 13.69 -27.07
CA PHE A 491 15.50 14.62 -26.54
C PHE A 491 15.46 15.98 -27.27
N ASP A 492 15.88 16.04 -28.53
CA ASP A 492 15.74 17.26 -29.34
C ASP A 492 14.27 17.79 -29.24
N ALA A 493 14.04 19.10 -29.13
CA ALA A 493 12.73 19.73 -28.81
C ALA A 493 11.98 19.35 -27.51
N ALA A 494 12.39 18.35 -26.71
CA ALA A 494 11.76 18.00 -25.44
C ALA A 494 12.17 18.97 -24.32
N THR A 495 11.68 20.21 -24.40
CA THR A 495 12.15 21.33 -23.57
C THR A 495 11.50 21.45 -22.19
N SER A 496 10.60 20.53 -21.84
CA SER A 496 9.68 20.65 -20.69
C SER A 496 9.97 19.65 -19.57
N LEU A 497 11.10 18.94 -19.59
CA LEU A 497 11.42 17.95 -18.57
C LEU A 497 11.54 18.58 -17.17
N VAL A 498 10.81 17.97 -16.23
CA VAL A 498 10.68 18.38 -14.83
C VAL A 498 11.09 17.22 -13.91
N ASN A 499 10.68 15.99 -14.24
CA ASN A 499 10.95 14.80 -13.46
C ASN A 499 11.77 13.79 -14.27
N VAL A 500 13.01 13.53 -13.84
CA VAL A 500 13.93 12.64 -14.52
C VAL A 500 14.34 11.50 -13.60
N SER A 501 14.11 10.26 -14.02
CA SER A 501 14.57 9.06 -13.31
C SER A 501 15.47 8.23 -14.22
N MET A 502 16.77 8.22 -13.93
CA MET A 502 17.78 7.48 -14.70
C MET A 502 18.86 6.88 -13.77
N PRO A 503 18.48 5.98 -12.84
CA PRO A 503 19.38 5.43 -11.82
C PRO A 503 20.58 4.64 -12.37
N SER A 504 20.59 4.20 -13.63
CA SER A 504 21.77 3.55 -14.24
C SER A 504 22.64 4.50 -15.06
N TYR A 505 22.17 5.72 -15.34
CA TYR A 505 22.89 6.68 -16.17
C TYR A 505 23.93 7.44 -15.35
N LYS A 506 25.15 7.51 -15.86
CA LYS A 506 26.31 8.05 -15.12
C LYS A 506 26.48 9.56 -15.22
N PHE A 507 25.79 10.22 -16.16
CA PHE A 507 25.93 11.68 -16.39
C PHE A 507 27.39 12.15 -16.43
N ALA A 508 28.27 11.36 -17.06
CA ALA A 508 29.72 11.48 -16.89
C ALA A 508 30.43 12.28 -18.01
N ASP A 509 29.69 12.85 -18.97
CA ASP A 509 30.27 13.45 -20.18
C ASP A 509 29.74 14.86 -20.48
N GLU A 510 30.56 15.70 -21.10
CA GLU A 510 30.23 17.01 -21.66
C GLU A 510 29.11 16.96 -22.72
N THR A 511 28.80 15.75 -23.20
CA THR A 511 27.79 15.48 -24.22
C THR A 511 26.41 15.13 -23.65
N ILE A 512 26.21 15.23 -22.32
CA ILE A 512 24.88 15.12 -21.70
C ILE A 512 23.89 15.92 -22.53
N ASN A 513 22.79 15.27 -22.89
CA ASN A 513 21.71 15.95 -23.59
C ASN A 513 21.20 17.09 -22.67
N PRO A 514 21.35 18.37 -23.07
CA PRO A 514 21.06 19.50 -22.20
C PRO A 514 19.57 19.61 -21.83
N GLN A 515 18.69 18.88 -22.53
CA GLN A 515 17.27 18.83 -22.21
C GLN A 515 16.98 17.95 -20.99
N ILE A 516 17.83 16.96 -20.66
CA ILE A 516 17.65 16.09 -19.50
C ILE A 516 17.89 16.87 -18.20
N LEU A 517 18.96 17.67 -18.16
CA LEU A 517 19.33 18.46 -16.98
C LEU A 517 19.07 19.95 -17.21
N LYS A 518 17.83 20.30 -17.53
CA LYS A 518 17.45 21.70 -17.73
C LYS A 518 17.31 22.44 -16.40
N GLN A 519 18.30 23.26 -16.08
CA GLN A 519 18.37 24.03 -14.82
C GLN A 519 17.09 24.80 -14.47
N ALA A 520 16.40 25.37 -15.46
CA ALA A 520 15.23 26.22 -15.24
C ALA A 520 13.95 25.46 -14.85
N SER A 521 13.88 24.15 -15.07
CA SER A 521 12.65 23.36 -14.91
C SER A 521 12.78 22.10 -14.06
N LEU A 522 13.99 21.56 -13.86
CA LEU A 522 14.19 20.29 -13.18
C LEU A 522 13.75 20.37 -11.70
N VAL A 523 12.80 19.51 -11.31
CA VAL A 523 12.25 19.43 -9.95
C VAL A 523 12.68 18.15 -9.24
N THR A 524 12.70 17.01 -9.93
CA THR A 524 13.15 15.73 -9.36
C THR A 524 14.18 15.05 -10.24
N LEU A 525 15.20 14.46 -9.61
CA LEU A 525 16.25 13.71 -10.31
C LEU A 525 16.61 12.41 -9.55
N ASP A 526 16.49 11.25 -10.20
CA ASP A 526 17.17 10.02 -9.77
C ASP A 526 18.44 9.84 -10.60
N MET A 527 19.58 10.02 -9.94
CA MET A 527 20.92 9.84 -10.47
C MET A 527 21.73 8.87 -9.62
N SER A 528 21.06 7.82 -9.10
CA SER A 528 21.69 6.77 -8.27
C SER A 528 22.89 6.08 -8.92
N GLY A 529 23.06 6.23 -10.23
CA GLY A 529 24.19 5.70 -10.96
C GLY A 529 25.45 6.54 -10.79
N VAL A 530 25.34 7.80 -10.41
CA VAL A 530 26.49 8.69 -10.32
C VAL A 530 27.30 8.40 -9.07
N ASP A 531 28.60 8.23 -9.25
CA ASP A 531 29.52 7.92 -8.16
C ASP A 531 30.17 9.19 -7.57
N GLN A 532 30.34 10.24 -8.38
CA GLN A 532 31.01 11.48 -7.97
C GLN A 532 30.44 12.73 -8.67
N MET A 533 30.51 13.88 -7.99
CA MET A 533 30.18 15.22 -8.50
C MET A 533 31.31 16.20 -8.18
N SER A 534 31.64 17.11 -9.10
CA SER A 534 32.54 18.26 -8.86
C SER A 534 32.43 19.26 -10.02
N ALA A 535 32.53 20.55 -9.73
CA ALA A 535 32.54 21.60 -10.74
C ALA A 535 33.75 21.58 -11.68
N ALA A 536 34.86 20.95 -11.29
CA ALA A 536 36.15 21.05 -12.00
C ALA A 536 36.92 19.73 -12.16
N PHE A 537 36.30 18.57 -11.93
CA PHE A 537 37.00 17.28 -11.99
C PHE A 537 36.29 16.20 -12.83
N PRO A 538 36.99 15.50 -13.75
CA PRO A 538 38.27 15.86 -14.35
C PRO A 538 38.19 16.77 -15.60
N ALA A 539 37.01 16.97 -16.22
CA ALA A 539 36.88 17.97 -17.31
C ALA A 539 35.49 18.65 -17.43
N LYS A 540 34.35 17.98 -17.14
CA LYS A 540 33.05 18.61 -16.80
C LYS A 540 32.21 17.71 -15.89
N GLY A 541 32.66 17.53 -14.65
CA GLY A 541 31.89 16.77 -13.66
C GLY A 541 30.46 17.30 -13.50
N LEU A 542 29.53 16.44 -13.11
CA LEU A 542 28.14 16.84 -12.89
C LEU A 542 28.08 17.84 -11.73
N SER A 543 27.56 19.04 -12.01
CA SER A 543 27.22 20.06 -11.03
C SER A 543 25.78 20.50 -11.23
N LEU A 544 25.04 20.54 -10.13
CA LEU A 544 23.66 21.02 -10.07
C LEU A 544 23.59 22.40 -9.40
N SER A 545 24.68 23.16 -9.38
CA SER A 545 24.66 24.51 -8.82
C SER A 545 23.62 25.39 -9.50
N GLY A 546 22.80 26.07 -8.70
CA GLY A 546 21.77 27.01 -9.12
C GLY A 546 20.49 26.35 -9.65
N TYR A 547 20.26 25.05 -9.41
CA TYR A 547 19.00 24.38 -9.77
C TYR A 547 17.91 24.74 -8.75
N LYS A 548 17.42 25.99 -8.82
CA LYS A 548 16.50 26.57 -7.84
C LYS A 548 15.13 25.90 -7.75
N GLN A 549 14.75 25.12 -8.76
CA GLN A 549 13.49 24.37 -8.79
C GLN A 549 13.64 22.93 -8.27
N LEU A 550 14.88 22.43 -8.11
CA LEU A 550 15.16 21.06 -7.70
C LEU A 550 14.73 20.86 -6.25
N LYS A 551 13.72 20.02 -6.02
CA LYS A 551 13.15 19.74 -4.70
C LYS A 551 13.70 18.47 -4.07
N THR A 552 13.86 17.43 -4.88
CA THR A 552 14.25 16.10 -4.41
C THR A 552 15.28 15.49 -5.35
N ILE A 553 16.30 14.89 -4.77
CA ILE A 553 17.29 14.12 -5.52
C ILE A 553 17.51 12.77 -4.88
N LYS A 554 17.61 11.73 -5.70
CA LYS A 554 18.01 10.39 -5.29
C LYS A 554 19.42 10.11 -5.82
N VAL A 555 20.28 9.68 -4.93
CA VAL A 555 21.72 9.54 -5.17
C VAL A 555 22.20 8.17 -4.75
N LYS A 556 23.37 7.78 -5.24
CA LYS A 556 24.06 6.60 -4.75
C LYS A 556 24.39 6.79 -3.27
N ASP A 557 24.24 5.75 -2.47
CA ASP A 557 24.74 5.76 -1.10
C ASP A 557 26.28 5.87 -1.08
N GLY A 558 26.79 6.96 -0.53
CA GLY A 558 28.21 7.35 -0.58
C GLY A 558 28.61 8.12 -1.84
N LEU A 559 27.68 8.87 -2.45
CA LEU A 559 28.00 9.80 -3.53
C LEU A 559 29.10 10.78 -3.09
N LEU A 560 30.21 10.84 -3.83
CA LEU A 560 31.31 11.76 -3.53
C LEU A 560 31.00 13.17 -4.06
N VAL A 561 30.88 14.14 -3.16
CA VAL A 561 30.45 15.50 -3.47
C VAL A 561 31.61 16.49 -3.36
N GLY A 562 31.95 17.12 -4.48
CA GLY A 562 32.99 18.16 -4.61
C GLY A 562 32.43 19.58 -4.56
N ALA A 563 33.30 20.55 -4.84
CA ALA A 563 33.02 21.98 -4.68
C ALA A 563 31.70 22.40 -5.35
N SER A 564 30.86 23.12 -4.60
CA SER A 564 29.64 23.77 -5.12
C SER A 564 28.63 22.87 -5.85
N SER A 565 28.69 21.54 -5.68
CA SER A 565 27.88 20.58 -6.46
C SER A 565 26.37 20.83 -6.40
N PHE A 566 25.86 21.37 -5.29
CA PHE A 566 24.46 21.74 -5.05
C PHE A 566 24.30 23.20 -4.59
N ASN A 567 25.31 24.05 -4.80
CA ASN A 567 25.27 25.44 -4.37
C ASN A 567 24.07 26.19 -5.00
N ASP A 568 23.27 26.91 -4.20
CA ASP A 568 22.05 27.64 -4.58
C ASP A 568 20.93 26.75 -5.16
N CYS A 569 20.88 25.47 -4.77
CA CYS A 569 19.70 24.61 -4.92
C CYS A 569 18.64 24.98 -3.86
N SER A 570 18.13 26.20 -3.91
CA SER A 570 17.34 26.78 -2.83
C SER A 570 16.01 26.07 -2.51
N ALA A 571 15.45 25.30 -3.44
CA ALA A 571 14.26 24.45 -3.21
C ALA A 571 14.59 23.01 -2.77
N LEU A 572 15.87 22.61 -2.72
CA LEU A 572 16.26 21.23 -2.41
C LEU A 572 15.94 20.94 -0.95
N ALA A 573 14.91 20.14 -0.72
CA ALA A 573 14.41 19.81 0.61
C ALA A 573 14.98 18.50 1.13
N THR A 574 15.25 17.55 0.23
CA THR A 574 15.62 16.17 0.59
C THR A 574 16.62 15.56 -0.40
N ILE A 575 17.57 14.81 0.15
CA ILE A 575 18.51 13.96 -0.58
C ILE A 575 18.30 12.52 -0.10
N ASN A 576 17.85 11.66 -1.01
CA ASN A 576 17.60 10.25 -0.72
C ASN A 576 18.88 9.44 -0.97
N GLY A 577 19.68 9.30 0.09
CA GLY A 577 20.99 8.62 0.12
C GLY A 577 21.99 9.37 1.02
N ALA A 578 23.07 8.72 1.45
CA ALA A 578 24.15 9.42 2.15
C ALA A 578 25.19 9.96 1.15
N ILE A 579 25.75 11.14 1.43
CA ILE A 579 26.85 11.72 0.63
C ILE A 579 28.18 11.64 1.37
N GLU A 580 29.28 11.81 0.65
CA GLU A 580 30.61 11.91 1.23
C GLU A 580 31.32 13.13 0.64
N PHE A 581 31.73 14.09 1.48
CA PHE A 581 32.47 15.23 0.96
C PHE A 581 33.87 14.81 0.47
N ARG A 582 34.22 15.27 -0.72
CA ARG A 582 35.59 15.22 -1.22
C ARG A 582 36.46 16.25 -0.50
N GLU A 583 37.78 16.12 -0.64
CA GLU A 583 38.74 17.13 -0.15
C GLU A 583 38.45 18.53 -0.71
N ASP A 584 37.93 18.62 -1.94
CA ASP A 584 37.51 19.86 -2.59
C ASP A 584 36.04 20.25 -2.32
N GLY A 585 35.35 19.64 -1.34
CA GLY A 585 33.90 19.76 -1.10
C GLY A 585 33.37 21.12 -0.62
N ALA A 586 34.12 22.22 -0.79
CA ALA A 586 33.73 23.54 -0.30
C ALA A 586 32.42 24.04 -0.93
N ALA A 587 31.57 24.68 -0.12
CA ALA A 587 30.26 25.22 -0.52
C ALA A 587 29.31 24.21 -1.20
N ALA A 588 29.50 22.90 -0.98
CA ALA A 588 28.75 21.85 -1.67
C ALA A 588 27.22 22.02 -1.60
N PHE A 589 26.67 22.45 -0.47
CA PHE A 589 25.23 22.70 -0.25
C PHE A 589 24.94 24.15 0.15
N LYS A 590 25.85 25.09 -0.14
CA LYS A 590 25.64 26.51 0.18
C LYS A 590 24.30 27.00 -0.41
N ASP A 591 23.56 27.78 0.37
CA ASP A 591 22.24 28.34 0.02
C ASP A 591 21.17 27.29 -0.37
N CYS A 592 21.29 26.03 0.07
CA CYS A 592 20.20 25.04 0.03
C CYS A 592 19.15 25.34 1.10
N LYS A 593 18.43 26.45 0.92
CA LYS A 593 17.54 27.05 1.94
C LYS A 593 16.39 26.15 2.40
N ALA A 594 15.93 25.23 1.55
CA ALA A 594 14.87 24.29 1.88
C ALA A 594 15.38 23.00 2.56
N LEU A 595 16.69 22.75 2.59
CA LEU A 595 17.25 21.50 3.09
C LEU A 595 17.01 21.41 4.60
N THR A 596 16.34 20.36 5.05
CA THR A 596 15.96 20.19 6.46
C THR A 596 16.89 19.24 7.21
N GLU A 597 17.37 18.21 6.52
CA GLU A 597 18.32 17.23 7.02
C GLU A 597 19.16 16.66 5.88
N ILE A 598 20.33 16.12 6.23
CA ILE A 598 21.22 15.46 5.27
C ILE A 598 21.98 14.33 5.96
N ASN A 599 22.15 13.22 5.25
CA ASN A 599 23.00 12.11 5.68
C ASN A 599 24.37 12.22 5.00
N ILE A 600 25.44 12.15 5.79
CA ILE A 600 26.83 12.17 5.35
C ILE A 600 27.58 10.94 5.86
N LYS A 601 28.65 10.53 5.15
CA LYS A 601 29.50 9.39 5.54
C LYS A 601 30.78 9.80 6.25
N ASN A 602 31.31 10.98 5.98
CA ASN A 602 32.53 11.47 6.61
C ASN A 602 32.23 12.41 7.79
N THR A 603 33.24 12.60 8.65
CA THR A 603 33.17 13.48 9.83
C THR A 603 33.84 14.84 9.60
N VAL A 604 34.39 15.06 8.40
CA VAL A 604 35.00 16.33 7.99
C VAL A 604 33.94 17.13 7.26
N ILE A 605 33.67 18.35 7.73
CA ILE A 605 32.70 19.26 7.15
C ILE A 605 33.45 20.42 6.49
N PRO A 606 33.47 20.51 5.15
CA PRO A 606 34.24 21.53 4.44
C PRO A 606 33.78 22.97 4.72
N ALA A 607 34.62 23.93 4.32
CA ALA A 607 34.28 25.35 4.38
C ALA A 607 33.02 25.65 3.57
N ASP A 608 32.17 26.55 4.08
CA ASP A 608 30.90 26.97 3.49
C ASP A 608 29.89 25.83 3.18
N ALA A 609 30.15 24.57 3.59
CA ALA A 609 29.43 23.39 3.11
C ALA A 609 27.91 23.53 3.18
N PHE A 610 27.38 24.13 4.25
CA PHE A 610 25.96 24.37 4.50
C PHE A 610 25.65 25.85 4.77
N SER A 611 26.55 26.77 4.41
CA SER A 611 26.33 28.21 4.61
C SER A 611 25.01 28.65 3.98
N GLY A 612 24.13 29.31 4.72
CA GLY A 612 22.82 29.77 4.25
C GLY A 612 21.72 28.70 4.19
N CYS A 613 21.97 27.47 4.67
CA CYS A 613 20.92 26.44 4.81
C CYS A 613 20.01 26.74 6.00
N ILE A 614 19.15 27.75 5.85
CA ILE A 614 18.34 28.33 6.94
C ILE A 614 17.35 27.35 7.59
N LEU A 615 16.92 26.29 6.89
CA LEU A 615 16.02 25.26 7.44
C LEU A 615 16.73 23.99 7.89
N LEU A 616 18.06 23.91 7.76
CA LEU A 616 18.82 22.70 8.11
C LEU A 616 18.82 22.53 9.62
N LYS A 617 18.14 21.47 10.09
CA LYS A 617 18.03 21.13 11.51
C LYS A 617 19.09 20.15 11.97
N LYS A 618 19.44 19.19 11.11
CA LYS A 618 20.29 18.05 11.46
C LYS A 618 21.25 17.69 10.33
N VAL A 619 22.47 17.33 10.72
CA VAL A 619 23.43 16.64 9.85
C VAL A 619 23.68 15.28 10.48
N LEU A 620 23.33 14.25 9.73
CA LEU A 620 23.30 12.89 10.21
C LEU A 620 24.45 12.08 9.62
N LYS A 621 24.96 11.11 10.39
CA LYS A 621 25.81 10.03 9.92
C LYS A 621 25.21 8.73 10.46
N ASP A 622 24.93 7.78 9.58
CA ASP A 622 24.29 6.50 9.93
C ASP A 622 22.97 6.69 10.72
N GLY A 623 22.17 7.70 10.35
CA GLY A 623 20.90 8.02 11.00
C GLY A 623 21.00 8.69 12.38
N GLN A 624 22.21 9.04 12.85
CA GLN A 624 22.46 9.72 14.13
C GLN A 624 23.12 11.08 13.89
N GLN A 625 22.98 12.03 14.83
CA GLN A 625 23.64 13.34 14.70
C GLN A 625 25.16 13.17 14.57
N VAL A 626 25.77 13.88 13.62
CA VAL A 626 27.20 13.75 13.32
C VAL A 626 28.08 14.20 14.49
N LEU A 627 29.18 13.48 14.70
CA LEU A 627 30.30 13.89 15.57
C LEU A 627 31.47 14.35 14.69
N PRO A 628 31.56 15.63 14.32
CA PRO A 628 32.55 16.09 13.38
C PRO A 628 33.96 16.08 14.01
N THR A 629 34.97 15.73 13.20
CA THR A 629 36.38 15.79 13.58
C THR A 629 37.06 17.07 13.11
N SER A 630 36.54 17.68 12.06
CA SER A 630 37.02 18.96 11.50
C SER A 630 35.86 19.71 10.86
N ILE A 631 35.79 21.02 11.10
CA ILE A 631 34.77 21.92 10.55
C ILE A 631 35.47 23.10 9.91
N GLY A 632 35.20 23.35 8.63
CA GLY A 632 35.76 24.47 7.88
C GLY A 632 35.14 25.83 8.25
N SER A 633 35.76 26.91 7.77
CA SER A 633 35.25 28.26 7.98
C SER A 633 33.85 28.41 7.37
N GLN A 634 32.96 29.12 8.08
CA GLN A 634 31.59 29.40 7.64
C GLN A 634 30.75 28.15 7.31
N ALA A 635 31.17 26.94 7.72
CA ALA A 635 30.55 25.68 7.31
C ALA A 635 29.03 25.63 7.55
N PHE A 636 28.55 26.24 8.63
CA PHE A 636 27.14 26.36 8.99
C PHE A 636 26.69 27.81 9.16
N MET A 637 27.38 28.78 8.56
CA MET A 637 27.00 30.18 8.70
C MET A 637 25.53 30.38 8.30
N ASN A 638 24.76 31.05 9.16
CA ASN A 638 23.34 31.33 8.99
C ASN A 638 22.45 30.07 8.84
N CYS A 639 22.86 28.90 9.34
CA CYS A 639 21.96 27.76 9.56
C CYS A 639 21.06 28.03 10.77
N THR A 640 20.09 28.93 10.61
CA THR A 640 19.29 29.46 11.74
C THR A 640 18.45 28.40 12.45
N ALA A 641 18.10 27.30 11.78
CA ALA A 641 17.36 26.17 12.33
C ALA A 641 18.23 25.01 12.85
N LEU A 642 19.56 25.09 12.78
CA LEU A 642 20.46 24.03 13.23
C LEU A 642 20.38 23.93 14.76
N GLU A 643 19.91 22.78 15.25
CA GLU A 643 19.53 22.62 16.65
C GLU A 643 20.67 22.04 17.51
N GLU A 644 21.08 20.80 17.28
CA GLU A 644 22.01 20.12 18.19
C GLU A 644 23.36 19.86 17.51
N MET A 645 24.46 20.11 18.22
CA MET A 645 25.79 19.69 17.76
C MET A 645 26.67 19.26 18.94
N ASN A 646 27.47 18.21 18.75
CA ASN A 646 28.51 17.80 19.69
C ASN A 646 29.88 17.96 19.05
N LEU A 647 30.66 18.93 19.52
CA LEU A 647 31.97 19.27 18.98
C LEU A 647 33.12 18.69 19.81
N THR A 648 32.85 17.70 20.69
CA THR A 648 33.89 17.09 21.56
C THR A 648 35.05 16.50 20.76
N LEU A 649 34.78 15.96 19.56
CA LEU A 649 35.80 15.35 18.69
C LEU A 649 36.38 16.31 17.65
N ALA A 650 35.86 17.53 17.54
CA ALA A 650 36.30 18.50 16.55
C ALA A 650 37.65 19.10 16.98
N THR A 651 38.74 18.66 16.38
CA THR A 651 40.09 19.16 16.71
C THR A 651 40.40 20.50 16.04
N THR A 652 39.74 20.78 14.92
CA THR A 652 39.83 22.04 14.18
C THR A 652 38.44 22.57 13.84
N ILE A 653 38.21 23.85 14.12
CA ILE A 653 37.01 24.59 13.74
C ILE A 653 37.47 25.86 13.03
N GLY A 654 36.83 26.21 11.92
CA GLY A 654 37.13 27.42 11.15
C GLY A 654 36.41 28.67 11.66
N GLU A 655 36.85 29.82 11.17
CA GLU A 655 36.25 31.13 11.49
C GLU A 655 34.77 31.16 11.12
N GLU A 656 33.95 31.77 11.97
CA GLU A 656 32.51 31.96 11.77
C GLU A 656 31.73 30.66 11.46
N ALA A 657 32.26 29.49 11.82
CA ALA A 657 31.71 28.19 11.43
C ALA A 657 30.23 28.00 11.79
N PHE A 658 29.77 28.57 12.92
CA PHE A 658 28.37 28.53 13.36
C PHE A 658 27.74 29.93 13.49
N LYS A 659 28.34 30.96 12.87
CA LYS A 659 27.82 32.32 12.97
C LYS A 659 26.37 32.38 12.48
N GLY A 660 25.46 32.88 13.32
CA GLY A 660 24.04 33.01 13.00
C GLY A 660 23.20 31.74 13.21
N CYS A 661 23.77 30.67 13.77
CA CYS A 661 23.00 29.47 14.14
C CYS A 661 22.14 29.72 15.39
N ALA A 662 21.07 30.49 15.24
CA ALA A 662 20.27 30.99 16.36
C ALA A 662 19.61 29.87 17.20
N ALA A 663 19.29 28.71 16.60
CA ALA A 663 18.72 27.56 17.29
C ALA A 663 19.75 26.61 17.91
N LEU A 664 21.06 26.88 17.76
CA LEU A 664 22.11 25.92 18.13
C LEU A 664 22.27 25.79 19.65
N TYR A 665 22.19 24.55 20.12
CA TYR A 665 22.46 24.08 21.47
C TYR A 665 23.38 22.86 21.45
N GLY A 666 23.95 22.51 22.61
CA GLY A 666 24.78 21.32 22.74
C GLY A 666 24.02 20.12 23.30
N VAL A 667 24.69 18.98 23.45
CA VAL A 667 24.02 17.73 23.86
C VAL A 667 23.55 17.76 25.31
N ALA A 668 22.43 17.08 25.60
CA ALA A 668 21.96 16.90 26.96
C ALA A 668 22.93 16.01 27.76
N ASP A 669 23.45 16.52 28.86
CA ASP A 669 24.39 15.81 29.72
C ASP A 669 23.71 15.32 31.01
N ALA A 670 23.61 14.00 31.17
CA ALA A 670 22.98 13.38 32.32
C ALA A 670 23.76 13.58 33.64
N ALA A 671 25.09 13.78 33.59
CA ALA A 671 25.89 14.08 34.77
C ALA A 671 25.70 15.51 35.27
N GLU A 672 25.16 16.39 34.41
CA GLU A 672 24.91 17.80 34.67
C GLU A 672 23.41 18.13 34.70
N ASP A 673 22.59 17.21 35.22
CA ASP A 673 21.14 17.38 35.40
C ASP A 673 20.39 17.68 34.08
N GLY A 674 20.84 17.07 32.98
CA GLY A 674 20.21 17.19 31.66
C GLY A 674 20.46 18.53 30.95
N LYS A 675 21.41 19.35 31.43
CA LYS A 675 21.81 20.59 30.73
C LYS A 675 22.25 20.28 29.30
N LYS A 676 21.83 21.13 28.36
CA LYS A 676 22.29 21.11 26.97
C LYS A 676 23.64 21.82 26.86
N ILE A 677 24.73 21.06 26.89
CA ILE A 677 26.11 21.56 26.96
C ILE A 677 26.79 21.44 25.62
N MET A 678 27.28 22.57 25.09
CA MET A 678 28.13 22.61 23.90
C MET A 678 29.56 22.26 24.29
N TYR A 679 29.94 21.00 24.08
CA TYR A 679 31.31 20.54 24.26
C TYR A 679 32.15 20.84 23.02
N VAL A 680 33.29 21.50 23.19
CA VAL A 680 34.18 21.93 22.10
C VAL A 680 35.59 21.37 22.30
N GLY A 681 36.02 20.49 21.39
CA GLY A 681 37.31 19.79 21.41
C GLY A 681 38.48 20.54 20.74
N ALA A 682 38.24 21.70 20.16
CA ALA A 682 39.26 22.44 19.41
C ALA A 682 40.29 23.09 20.34
N THR A 683 41.57 23.07 19.94
CA THR A 683 42.68 23.66 20.70
C THR A 683 42.76 25.18 20.57
N THR A 684 42.27 25.73 19.47
CA THR A 684 42.15 27.16 19.18
C THR A 684 40.68 27.45 18.88
N ILE A 685 40.10 28.47 19.53
CA ILE A 685 38.74 28.92 19.28
C ILE A 685 38.77 30.14 18.34
N PRO A 686 38.33 30.01 17.08
CA PRO A 686 38.56 31.04 16.07
C PRO A 686 37.54 32.18 16.16
N LEU A 687 37.81 33.25 15.40
CA LEU A 687 36.99 34.45 15.29
C LEU A 687 35.51 34.10 15.04
N GLY A 688 34.62 34.67 15.85
CA GLY A 688 33.18 34.67 15.58
C GLY A 688 32.51 33.29 15.50
N VAL A 689 33.17 32.23 16.01
CA VAL A 689 32.73 30.83 15.79
C VAL A 689 31.28 30.57 16.19
N PHE A 690 30.78 31.22 17.26
CA PHE A 690 29.39 31.13 17.73
C PHE A 690 28.72 32.51 17.79
N GLU A 691 29.14 33.46 16.94
CA GLU A 691 28.50 34.78 16.84
C GLU A 691 27.01 34.60 16.51
N ASN A 692 26.11 35.27 17.24
CA ASN A 692 24.65 35.18 17.12
C ASN A 692 24.04 33.77 17.32
N CYS A 693 24.75 32.85 18.00
CA CYS A 693 24.18 31.57 18.45
C CYS A 693 23.33 31.76 19.71
N THR A 694 22.15 32.34 19.55
CA THR A 694 21.36 32.84 20.68
C THR A 694 20.77 31.75 21.58
N ALA A 695 20.65 30.49 21.14
CA ALA A 695 20.16 29.38 21.97
C ALA A 695 21.23 28.71 22.88
N LEU A 696 22.50 29.10 22.78
CA LEU A 696 23.56 28.53 23.62
C LEU A 696 23.41 28.93 25.09
N GLU A 697 23.33 27.94 25.98
CA GLU A 697 23.22 28.15 27.43
C GLU A 697 24.51 27.82 28.20
N TYR A 698 25.13 26.68 27.89
CA TYR A 698 26.32 26.16 28.57
C TYR A 698 27.36 25.77 27.53
N VAL A 699 28.59 26.29 27.64
CA VAL A 699 29.66 25.99 26.67
C VAL A 699 30.93 25.57 27.38
N HIS A 700 31.43 24.38 27.06
CA HIS A 700 32.59 23.76 27.68
C HIS A 700 33.69 23.53 26.65
N PHE A 701 34.75 24.33 26.73
CA PHE A 701 35.96 24.18 25.94
C PHE A 701 36.90 23.17 26.60
N MET A 702 37.06 22.01 25.94
CA MET A 702 37.73 20.84 26.51
C MET A 702 39.25 20.91 26.33
N GLU A 703 39.71 21.34 25.16
CA GLU A 703 41.13 21.38 24.80
C GLU A 703 41.63 22.78 24.42
N ALA A 704 40.78 23.82 24.52
CA ALA A 704 41.14 25.17 24.12
C ALA A 704 42.28 25.76 24.96
N THR A 705 43.36 26.17 24.30
CA THR A 705 44.53 26.84 24.89
C THR A 705 44.73 28.27 24.37
N SER A 706 43.92 28.66 23.38
CA SER A 706 43.84 30.02 22.85
C SER A 706 42.44 30.28 22.28
N PHE A 707 42.09 31.56 22.13
CA PHE A 707 40.86 31.99 21.48
C PHE A 707 41.04 33.37 20.83
N ASP A 708 40.22 33.64 19.82
CA ASP A 708 40.12 34.91 19.09
C ASP A 708 38.92 35.76 19.55
N GLU A 709 38.64 36.85 18.83
CA GLU A 709 37.56 37.79 19.17
C GLU A 709 36.16 37.25 18.84
N ASP A 710 35.15 37.91 19.41
CA ASP A 710 33.74 37.80 19.02
C ASP A 710 33.13 36.39 19.05
N ILE A 711 33.76 35.44 19.76
CA ILE A 711 33.33 34.02 19.90
C ILE A 711 31.81 33.90 20.11
N PHE A 712 31.26 34.70 21.04
CA PHE A 712 29.84 34.71 21.39
C PHE A 712 29.18 36.07 21.16
N LYS A 713 29.71 36.91 20.26
CA LYS A 713 29.12 38.22 19.97
C LYS A 713 27.65 38.06 19.59
N GLY A 714 26.77 38.90 20.12
CA GLY A 714 25.31 38.78 19.91
C GLY A 714 24.61 37.73 20.77
N CYS A 715 25.33 36.83 21.46
CA CYS A 715 24.77 36.03 22.53
C CYS A 715 24.51 36.93 23.75
N THR A 716 23.37 36.74 24.42
CA THR A 716 22.93 37.57 25.55
C THR A 716 22.97 36.77 26.84
N GLY A 717 23.78 37.24 27.80
CA GLY A 717 23.85 36.67 29.15
C GLY A 717 22.52 36.86 29.89
N GLY A 718 22.07 35.80 30.54
CA GLY A 718 20.84 35.77 31.34
C GLY A 718 19.64 35.21 30.59
N SER A 719 19.32 35.73 29.41
CA SER A 719 18.24 35.18 28.57
C SER A 719 18.57 33.78 28.07
N ASN A 720 19.82 33.52 27.66
CA ASN A 720 20.23 32.19 27.22
C ASN A 720 21.60 31.77 27.79
N LEU A 721 22.69 32.52 27.54
CA LEU A 721 24.04 32.11 27.97
C LEU A 721 24.21 32.25 29.49
N LYS A 722 24.59 31.15 30.16
CA LYS A 722 24.67 31.02 31.63
C LYS A 722 26.06 30.64 32.11
N GLU A 723 26.78 29.79 31.36
CA GLU A 723 28.05 29.23 31.79
C GLU A 723 29.04 29.04 30.65
N ILE A 724 30.30 29.38 30.93
CA ILE A 724 31.44 29.11 30.05
C ILE A 724 32.52 28.41 30.87
N LYS A 725 33.06 27.30 30.38
CA LYS A 725 34.11 26.51 31.06
C LYS A 725 35.30 26.29 30.15
N PHE A 726 36.50 26.59 30.64
CA PHE A 726 37.77 26.25 30.00
C PHE A 726 38.50 25.20 30.82
N LYS A 727 38.60 23.98 30.27
CA LYS A 727 39.22 22.84 30.96
C LYS A 727 40.75 22.89 30.96
N LYS A 728 41.36 23.61 30.01
CA LYS A 728 42.81 23.88 29.97
C LYS A 728 43.09 25.33 30.33
N ALA A 729 44.33 25.59 30.75
CA ALA A 729 44.83 26.95 30.83
C ALA A 729 45.03 27.51 29.42
N PHE A 730 44.66 28.78 29.21
CA PHE A 730 44.73 29.45 27.92
C PHE A 730 45.60 30.71 27.95
N THR A 731 46.04 31.11 26.77
CA THR A 731 46.73 32.38 26.50
C THR A 731 45.80 33.34 25.75
N ILE A 732 45.98 34.63 26.00
CA ILE A 732 45.21 35.70 25.33
C ILE A 732 46.15 36.38 24.35
N ALA A 733 45.88 36.23 23.06
CA ALA A 733 46.67 36.88 22.02
C ALA A 733 46.50 38.41 22.09
N SER A 734 47.52 39.17 21.67
CA SER A 734 47.49 40.65 21.66
C SER A 734 46.38 41.23 20.78
N SER A 735 45.92 40.45 19.78
CA SER A 735 44.82 40.78 18.89
C SER A 735 43.45 40.81 19.57
N VAL A 736 43.29 40.18 20.75
CA VAL A 736 41.99 40.11 21.43
C VAL A 736 41.73 41.38 22.24
N SER A 737 40.78 42.17 21.76
CA SER A 737 40.42 43.51 22.23
C SER A 737 38.89 43.73 22.34
N SER A 738 38.07 42.92 21.68
CA SER A 738 36.60 43.03 21.72
C SER A 738 36.00 42.70 23.10
N ASN A 739 35.15 43.61 23.61
CA ASN A 739 34.37 43.37 24.83
C ASN A 739 33.15 42.44 24.62
N ALA A 740 32.84 42.09 23.37
CA ALA A 740 31.75 41.20 23.01
C ALA A 740 32.21 39.73 22.82
N THR A 741 33.50 39.45 23.02
CA THR A 741 34.09 38.11 22.86
C THR A 741 33.31 37.03 23.61
N PHE A 742 32.88 37.31 24.83
CA PHE A 742 32.08 36.38 25.66
C PHE A 742 30.59 36.71 25.68
N GLY A 743 30.11 37.42 24.65
CA GLY A 743 28.73 37.88 24.54
C GLY A 743 28.47 39.19 25.28
N SER A 744 27.21 39.59 25.27
CA SER A 744 26.71 40.76 25.96
C SER A 744 26.17 40.38 27.35
N ASN A 745 26.15 41.33 28.29
CA ASN A 745 25.67 41.10 29.67
C ASN A 745 26.38 39.94 30.40
N THR A 746 27.71 39.84 30.28
CA THR A 746 28.51 38.79 30.92
C THR A 746 28.45 38.78 32.45
N GLN A 747 27.95 39.84 33.08
CA GLN A 747 27.79 39.96 34.54
C GLN A 747 26.82 38.95 35.17
N VAL A 748 26.05 38.23 34.35
CA VAL A 748 25.18 37.12 34.79
C VAL A 748 25.67 35.74 34.32
N VAL A 749 26.85 35.68 33.69
CA VAL A 749 27.48 34.45 33.19
C VAL A 749 28.56 33.98 34.16
N LYS A 750 28.57 32.68 34.49
CA LYS A 750 29.63 32.05 35.28
C LYS A 750 30.77 31.61 34.38
N LEU A 751 32.01 31.93 34.76
CA LEU A 751 33.21 31.48 34.07
C LEU A 751 33.98 30.49 34.95
N PHE A 752 34.23 29.29 34.42
CA PHE A 752 35.07 28.27 35.03
C PHE A 752 36.39 28.17 34.26
N ILE A 753 37.51 28.14 34.98
CA ILE A 753 38.85 28.10 34.40
C ILE A 753 39.70 27.03 35.07
N ASN A 754 40.65 26.48 34.33
CA ASN A 754 41.60 25.53 34.86
C ASN A 754 42.35 26.06 36.11
N PRO A 755 42.64 25.24 37.14
CA PRO A 755 43.29 25.72 38.37
C PRO A 755 44.68 26.32 38.14
N ALA A 756 45.39 25.82 37.12
CA ALA A 756 46.72 26.29 36.72
C ALA A 756 46.69 27.63 35.95
N GLN A 757 45.50 28.18 35.65
CA GLN A 757 45.38 29.47 34.97
C GLN A 757 46.05 30.59 35.77
N SER A 758 46.90 31.37 35.08
CA SER A 758 47.65 32.48 35.68
C SER A 758 46.72 33.53 36.27
N VAL A 759 46.96 33.89 37.54
CA VAL A 759 46.20 34.94 38.25
C VAL A 759 46.45 36.35 37.71
N LYS A 760 47.52 36.59 36.92
CA LYS A 760 47.76 37.93 36.33
C LYS A 760 46.69 38.34 35.32
N THR A 761 46.01 37.36 34.73
CA THR A 761 44.98 37.53 33.71
C THR A 761 43.62 37.93 34.32
N PHE A 762 43.45 37.77 35.63
CA PHE A 762 42.17 37.96 36.33
C PHE A 762 42.31 38.92 37.51
N ASN A 763 41.32 39.78 37.72
CA ASN A 763 41.20 40.59 38.92
C ASN A 763 39.75 40.57 39.41
N ASN A 764 39.49 40.03 40.59
CA ASN A 764 38.14 39.70 41.06
C ASN A 764 37.39 38.85 40.01
N ASN A 765 36.15 39.22 39.67
CA ASN A 765 35.37 38.59 38.61
C ASN A 765 35.64 39.20 37.22
N THR A 766 36.76 39.90 37.03
CA THR A 766 37.11 40.57 35.77
C THR A 766 38.24 39.84 35.05
N LEU A 767 37.98 39.44 33.81
CA LEU A 767 38.99 39.03 32.85
C LEU A 767 39.60 40.27 32.19
N LYS A 768 40.92 40.44 32.28
CA LYS A 768 41.64 41.53 31.60
C LYS A 768 42.07 41.09 30.21
N LEU A 769 41.56 41.77 29.18
CA LEU A 769 42.08 41.68 27.81
C LEU A 769 43.07 42.82 27.56
N ASN A 770 43.73 42.84 26.40
CA ASN A 770 44.81 43.80 26.14
C ASN A 770 44.33 45.25 26.09
N ALA A 771 43.11 45.49 25.60
CA ALA A 771 42.54 46.84 25.45
C ALA A 771 41.21 47.04 26.21
N THR A 772 40.56 45.96 26.67
CA THR A 772 39.25 46.00 27.33
C THR A 772 39.19 45.01 28.48
N ASN A 773 38.16 45.15 29.33
CA ASN A 773 37.93 44.26 30.46
C ASN A 773 36.52 43.66 30.34
N ILE A 774 36.38 42.40 30.74
CA ILE A 774 35.09 41.70 30.75
C ILE A 774 34.80 41.23 32.18
N THR A 775 33.66 41.63 32.73
CA THR A 775 33.25 41.26 34.10
C THR A 775 32.19 40.17 34.06
N PHE A 776 32.45 39.08 34.78
CA PHE A 776 31.57 37.92 34.91
C PHE A 776 30.78 37.95 36.23
N LEU A 777 29.74 37.11 36.34
CA LEU A 777 29.04 36.89 37.61
C LEU A 777 29.99 36.34 38.68
N SER A 778 30.78 35.34 38.29
CA SER A 778 31.80 34.69 39.11
C SER A 778 32.86 34.07 38.21
N ILE A 779 34.11 34.06 38.69
CA ILE A 779 35.20 33.31 38.06
C ILE A 779 35.69 32.25 39.06
N THR A 780 35.51 30.97 38.70
CA THR A 780 35.85 29.84 39.57
C THR A 780 36.99 29.03 38.95
N LYS A 781 37.97 28.66 39.77
CA LYS A 781 39.00 27.68 39.39
C LYS A 781 38.50 26.28 39.68
N GLU A 782 38.39 25.43 38.67
CA GLU A 782 37.89 24.05 38.78
C GLU A 782 38.74 23.07 37.97
#